data_AF-Q5E7Y0-F1
#
_entry.id   AF-Q5E7Y0-F1
#
_cell.length_a   1.000
_cell.length_b   1.000
_cell.length_c   1.000
_cell.angle_alpha   90.00
_cell.angle_beta   90.00
_cell.angle_gamma   90.00
#
_symmetry.space_group_name_H-M   'P 1'
#
loop_
_entity.id
_entity.type
_entity.pdbx_description
1 polymer ?
#
loop_
_entity_poly.entity_id
_entity_poly.type
_entity_poly.pdbx_seq_one_letter_code
_entity_poly.pdbx_strand_id
1 'polypeptide(L)'
;MNIVWRVIFICLSLVSLSLQAQDFTIPPQQCDAFNGMQTWRNNSVNLITMENHAVVSGGGSIKGQVRFTNDIVNQYPGFIPEVPIEHGLCDGKSCSLSNDSDLPDFLNFSWQVSSEARIINGYDSNWDDQKVFQRTTYFKNPYGIGSHTGFSVKSSHTVLFKSGEYWFDDMRVLGNIEIEGDVIFHVQDKIDFARNVNANNGGTLFIYSYKDSGCESTIDISPNQPLVNQDYSLNLNTDAYVNGYIYTKGSMTLTNGAKVRGAVTACQIAMSNDSEFIHEPLTNCGSNSYQLVISPTSGKGLACDGIEIDFSLVDSNGDVVEGKGQELQVTSAPVATGDRNSACWSDDGNITTPECNHADDSRFETVFPSSGPAVVTRYIHSKFLNSYNVSASVSSENLTTTEGPYEFIAKAISIVPSEGVDGSDSNQVAGRPYPFRLKIRGKENGNGNMLNCHIIKETTDINVTFSNSVLPATSNESIEIKKEGSSWAEANKSLSISFVNGVAGGDENQADGSLQARLNDAGKAKLTASANIQGDTFTTSEKFYFRPFTAALCDQSSALPSYTDELNGAYLTSGTDFNAYLKAVNWIKELDSGTYGNGIPDHDNPSLVCSQVATPSYITHSEGNAKLNLSSQLDYPLSGAIGVITVDGQPIADFNKEVTSENQNSSTKINWNEVGTLSFDVFQNDYFNRSGFNIPSTASKVGRFYPAYFSITNTEWDYPQKQGTSEGSFVYMDQFFKNVDFQVTAYSALDSEVTNYGLFNNELKSRFSLGGEYASRLNITDVDLDETHWSDKAVWQVTNLDHAVTWSKKEGAPSFGNRTTVVDGPFNASGHSSSEITSLGLKISGADPVTFIKDQQSAEVELLSQPDVRYGRMVLDNVGVASGLSVSVPLRVEYWDGQRFILSKDDDAAVFNGSYHYKQTIWPESDKESAAKLMGTGGIKSGLNSIDLIAEPDNSQLREQIRFWLCLSEGSPQLSEKHTHCESKPSGLYLQPWLQFNWRGKGDEDPSTLVTFGVYRGNDRVIFRGESNIIGTSN
;
A
#
# COMPACT_ATOMS: atom_id res chain seq x y z
N MET A 1 24.13 6.39 -28.31
CA MET A 1 23.09 5.43 -28.75
C MET A 1 22.28 4.86 -27.57
N ASN A 2 21.99 5.66 -26.53
CA ASN A 2 21.26 5.24 -25.31
C ASN A 2 20.21 6.27 -24.84
N ILE A 3 19.91 7.28 -25.68
CA ILE A 3 18.98 8.38 -25.34
C ILE A 3 17.65 8.25 -26.10
N VAL A 4 17.57 7.40 -27.13
CA VAL A 4 16.34 7.13 -27.90
C VAL A 4 15.47 6.05 -27.22
N TRP A 5 16.03 5.23 -26.32
CA TRP A 5 15.30 4.17 -25.61
C TRP A 5 14.53 4.62 -24.36
N ARG A 6 14.86 5.79 -23.78
CA ARG A 6 14.15 6.31 -22.58
C ARG A 6 12.94 7.18 -22.88
N VAL A 7 12.81 7.74 -24.08
CA VAL A 7 11.64 8.55 -24.47
C VAL A 7 10.47 7.67 -24.95
N ILE A 8 10.75 6.46 -25.45
CA ILE A 8 9.71 5.49 -25.82
C ILE A 8 9.08 4.82 -24.58
N PHE A 9 9.80 4.70 -23.47
CA PHE A 9 9.24 4.16 -22.22
C PHE A 9 8.36 5.16 -21.43
N ILE A 10 8.55 6.47 -21.63
CA ILE A 10 7.82 7.52 -20.90
C ILE A 10 6.50 7.91 -21.60
N CYS A 11 6.36 7.65 -22.91
CA CYS A 11 5.07 7.81 -23.61
C CYS A 11 4.20 6.53 -23.61
N LEU A 12 4.71 5.38 -23.15
CA LEU A 12 3.95 4.12 -23.06
C LEU A 12 3.44 3.79 -21.65
N SER A 13 3.77 4.61 -20.64
CA SER A 13 3.29 4.46 -19.25
C SER A 13 2.16 5.42 -18.88
N LEU A 14 1.57 6.11 -19.88
CA LEU A 14 0.42 7.03 -19.71
C LEU A 14 -0.87 6.51 -20.37
N VAL A 15 -0.92 5.22 -20.71
CA VAL A 15 -2.15 4.52 -21.09
C VAL A 15 -2.22 3.21 -20.30
N SER A 16 -2.13 3.30 -18.98
CA SER A 16 -2.77 2.30 -18.12
C SER A 16 -4.22 2.74 -17.99
N LEU A 17 -5.04 2.40 -18.98
CA LEU A 17 -6.45 2.19 -18.71
C LEU A 17 -6.47 1.13 -17.61
N SER A 18 -6.81 1.54 -16.39
CA SER A 18 -7.42 0.62 -15.45
C SER A 18 -8.63 0.05 -16.18
N LEU A 19 -8.49 -1.15 -16.75
CA LEU A 19 -9.62 -2.04 -16.91
C LEU A 19 -10.14 -2.25 -15.48
N GLN A 20 -11.07 -1.39 -15.09
CA GLN A 20 -12.06 -1.72 -14.08
C GLN A 20 -12.51 -3.15 -14.39
N ALA A 21 -12.66 -3.97 -13.36
CA ALA A 21 -13.51 -5.13 -13.45
C ALA A 21 -14.88 -4.60 -13.92
N GLN A 22 -15.14 -4.67 -15.23
CA GLN A 22 -16.50 -4.59 -15.74
C GLN A 22 -17.20 -5.77 -15.09
N ASP A 23 -18.18 -5.49 -14.23
CA ASP A 23 -19.19 -6.49 -13.92
C ASP A 23 -19.67 -7.04 -15.26
N PHE A 24 -19.41 -8.33 -15.50
CA PHE A 24 -19.70 -8.97 -16.76
C PHE A 24 -21.21 -9.12 -16.89
N THR A 25 -21.89 -8.05 -17.35
CA THR A 25 -23.34 -8.04 -17.54
C THR A 25 -23.63 -8.70 -18.87
N ILE A 26 -24.34 -9.82 -18.82
CA ILE A 26 -24.61 -10.63 -20.01
C ILE A 26 -25.81 -10.04 -20.75
N PRO A 27 -25.70 -9.76 -22.07
CA PRO A 27 -26.80 -9.28 -22.88
C PRO A 27 -28.04 -10.20 -22.76
N PRO A 28 -29.28 -9.66 -22.75
CA PRO A 28 -30.49 -10.47 -22.62
C PRO A 28 -30.61 -11.64 -23.61
N GLN A 29 -30.15 -11.46 -24.86
CA GLN A 29 -30.11 -12.53 -25.86
C GLN A 29 -29.14 -13.68 -25.49
N GLN A 30 -28.05 -13.37 -24.80
CA GLN A 30 -27.14 -14.38 -24.26
C GLN A 30 -27.71 -15.03 -22.99
N CYS A 31 -28.51 -14.31 -22.21
CA CYS A 31 -29.21 -14.85 -21.04
C CYS A 31 -30.31 -15.84 -21.36
N ASP A 32 -31.10 -15.61 -22.41
CA ASP A 32 -32.08 -16.58 -22.90
C ASP A 32 -31.41 -17.89 -23.32
N ALA A 33 -30.16 -17.82 -23.78
CA ALA A 33 -29.33 -18.97 -24.09
C ALA A 33 -28.77 -19.70 -22.85
N PHE A 34 -29.05 -19.23 -21.62
CA PHE A 34 -28.65 -19.88 -20.37
C PHE A 34 -29.84 -20.06 -19.42
N ASN A 35 -30.99 -20.46 -19.96
CA ASN A 35 -32.26 -20.53 -19.26
C ASN A 35 -32.76 -21.98 -19.12
N GLY A 36 -31.90 -22.84 -18.58
CA GLY A 36 -32.17 -24.25 -18.31
C GLY A 36 -31.34 -25.23 -19.15
N MET A 37 -31.84 -26.45 -19.32
CA MET A 37 -31.29 -27.45 -20.24
C MET A 37 -32.07 -27.41 -21.54
N GLN A 38 -31.43 -26.96 -22.62
CA GLN A 38 -32.16 -26.55 -23.82
C GLN A 38 -31.35 -26.68 -25.12
N THR A 39 -32.08 -26.56 -26.22
CA THR A 39 -31.52 -26.27 -27.56
C THR A 39 -32.01 -24.90 -28.04
N TRP A 40 -31.74 -24.53 -29.29
CA TRP A 40 -32.18 -23.27 -29.89
C TRP A 40 -33.23 -23.49 -30.98
N ARG A 41 -33.99 -22.42 -31.25
CA ARG A 41 -35.05 -22.36 -32.26
C ARG A 41 -34.53 -22.71 -33.65
N ASN A 42 -35.35 -23.41 -34.44
CA ASN A 42 -35.04 -23.89 -35.79
C ASN A 42 -33.91 -24.92 -35.86
N ASN A 43 -33.49 -25.51 -34.74
CA ASN A 43 -32.54 -26.63 -34.77
C ASN A 43 -33.22 -27.92 -35.24
N SER A 44 -33.23 -28.17 -36.55
CA SER A 44 -33.86 -29.34 -37.17
C SER A 44 -33.29 -30.71 -36.75
N VAL A 45 -32.14 -30.73 -36.08
CA VAL A 45 -31.45 -31.95 -35.65
C VAL A 45 -31.37 -32.08 -34.13
N ASN A 46 -32.11 -31.26 -33.38
CA ASN A 46 -32.11 -31.31 -31.92
C ASN A 46 -32.60 -32.66 -31.39
N LEU A 47 -31.84 -33.24 -30.46
CA LEU A 47 -32.15 -34.50 -29.82
C LEU A 47 -31.62 -34.50 -28.38
N ILE A 48 -32.50 -34.76 -27.42
CA ILE A 48 -32.13 -35.12 -26.05
C ILE A 48 -32.51 -36.57 -25.77
N THR A 49 -31.58 -37.32 -25.18
CA THR A 49 -31.78 -38.70 -24.69
C THR A 49 -31.49 -38.77 -23.19
N MET A 50 -32.34 -39.47 -22.44
CA MET A 50 -32.20 -39.66 -20.99
C MET A 50 -32.47 -41.12 -20.62
N GLU A 51 -31.42 -41.82 -20.19
CA GLU A 51 -31.47 -43.24 -19.85
C GLU A 51 -30.90 -43.52 -18.45
N ASN A 52 -31.13 -44.73 -17.90
CA ASN A 52 -30.49 -45.23 -16.68
C ASN A 52 -30.46 -44.23 -15.51
N HIS A 53 -31.64 -43.77 -15.08
CA HIS A 53 -31.85 -42.85 -13.94
C HIS A 53 -31.23 -41.44 -14.10
N ALA A 54 -31.10 -40.94 -15.33
CA ALA A 54 -30.74 -39.53 -15.55
C ALA A 54 -31.78 -38.57 -14.93
N VAL A 55 -31.31 -37.52 -14.25
CA VAL A 55 -32.17 -36.55 -13.55
C VAL A 55 -31.88 -35.11 -14.00
N VAL A 56 -32.94 -34.35 -14.22
CA VAL A 56 -32.93 -32.90 -14.39
C VAL A 56 -33.74 -32.30 -13.24
N SER A 57 -33.20 -31.29 -12.55
CA SER A 57 -33.85 -30.67 -11.40
C SER A 57 -33.54 -29.18 -11.32
N GLY A 58 -34.38 -28.42 -10.62
CA GLY A 58 -34.13 -27.00 -10.32
C GLY A 58 -35.29 -26.09 -10.75
N GLY A 59 -35.80 -25.29 -9.82
CA GLY A 59 -36.98 -24.44 -10.05
C GLY A 59 -36.71 -23.28 -11.01
N GLY A 60 -37.72 -22.86 -11.77
CA GLY A 60 -37.62 -21.80 -12.78
C GLY A 60 -38.51 -22.07 -14.00
N SER A 61 -38.08 -21.56 -15.17
CA SER A 61 -38.74 -21.73 -16.49
C SER A 61 -38.82 -23.19 -16.97
N ILE A 62 -38.02 -24.10 -16.39
CA ILE A 62 -37.92 -25.51 -16.80
C ILE A 62 -38.64 -26.51 -15.89
N LYS A 63 -39.49 -26.05 -14.98
CA LYS A 63 -40.10 -26.94 -13.97
C LYS A 63 -40.85 -28.11 -14.64
N GLY A 64 -40.32 -29.33 -14.50
CA GLY A 64 -40.85 -30.55 -15.11
C GLY A 64 -40.61 -30.72 -16.63
N GLN A 65 -39.76 -29.91 -17.27
CA GLN A 65 -39.59 -29.88 -18.72
C GLN A 65 -38.10 -29.77 -19.13
N VAL A 66 -37.74 -30.38 -20.26
CA VAL A 66 -36.50 -30.10 -20.99
C VAL A 66 -36.84 -29.34 -22.27
N ARG A 67 -36.09 -28.28 -22.58
CA ARG A 67 -36.39 -27.38 -23.71
C ARG A 67 -35.77 -27.90 -25.01
N PHE A 68 -36.30 -29.03 -25.44
CA PHE A 68 -36.01 -29.69 -26.73
C PHE A 68 -37.35 -30.02 -27.39
N THR A 69 -37.36 -30.13 -28.72
CA THR A 69 -38.55 -30.61 -29.46
C THR A 69 -38.42 -32.08 -29.84
N ASN A 70 -37.20 -32.59 -29.98
CA ASN A 70 -36.90 -33.95 -30.48
C ASN A 70 -37.56 -34.28 -31.83
N ASP A 71 -37.98 -33.28 -32.63
CA ASP A 71 -38.71 -33.52 -33.88
C ASP A 71 -37.93 -34.33 -34.92
N ILE A 72 -36.60 -34.40 -34.79
CA ILE A 72 -35.75 -35.25 -35.62
C ILE A 72 -36.18 -36.72 -35.57
N VAL A 73 -36.76 -37.19 -34.45
CA VAL A 73 -37.21 -38.58 -34.32
C VAL A 73 -38.37 -38.92 -35.26
N ASN A 74 -39.11 -37.92 -35.76
CA ASN A 74 -40.19 -38.12 -36.73
C ASN A 74 -39.68 -38.71 -38.06
N GLN A 75 -38.36 -38.65 -38.31
CA GLN A 75 -37.72 -39.31 -39.45
C GLN A 75 -37.61 -40.84 -39.26
N TYR A 76 -37.90 -41.35 -38.06
CA TYR A 76 -37.84 -42.76 -37.67
C TYR A 76 -39.26 -43.31 -37.42
N PRO A 77 -39.76 -44.25 -38.24
CA PRO A 77 -41.11 -44.78 -38.10
C PRO A 77 -41.34 -45.46 -36.74
N GLY A 78 -42.34 -45.00 -35.98
CA GLY A 78 -42.77 -45.63 -34.72
C GLY A 78 -42.27 -44.97 -33.44
N PHE A 79 -41.54 -43.85 -33.52
CA PHE A 79 -41.11 -43.06 -32.38
C PHE A 79 -41.97 -41.81 -32.22
N ILE A 80 -42.34 -41.48 -30.98
CA ILE A 80 -42.84 -40.14 -30.61
C ILE A 80 -41.69 -39.35 -29.95
N PRO A 81 -41.69 -38.01 -30.01
CA PRO A 81 -40.61 -37.17 -29.50
C PRO A 81 -40.14 -37.49 -28.07
N GLU A 82 -41.04 -37.96 -27.20
CA GLU A 82 -40.78 -38.25 -25.79
C GLU A 82 -40.14 -39.63 -25.50
N VAL A 83 -40.13 -40.57 -26.46
CA VAL A 83 -39.54 -41.92 -26.23
C VAL A 83 -38.06 -41.87 -25.80
N PRO A 84 -37.19 -41.04 -26.40
CA PRO A 84 -35.79 -40.93 -26.00
C PRO A 84 -35.52 -40.50 -24.55
N ILE A 85 -36.54 -40.03 -23.82
CA ILE A 85 -36.43 -39.57 -22.43
C ILE A 85 -37.27 -40.44 -21.45
N GLU A 86 -37.76 -41.61 -21.88
CA GLU A 86 -38.68 -42.46 -21.10
C GLU A 86 -38.15 -42.86 -19.70
N HIS A 87 -36.82 -42.93 -19.55
CA HIS A 87 -36.16 -43.32 -18.30
C HIS A 87 -35.54 -42.14 -17.54
N GLY A 88 -35.80 -40.90 -17.98
CA GLY A 88 -35.37 -39.67 -17.34
C GLY A 88 -36.42 -39.07 -16.40
N LEU A 89 -35.96 -38.39 -15.35
CA LEU A 89 -36.82 -37.66 -14.42
C LEU A 89 -36.52 -36.17 -14.40
N CYS A 90 -37.54 -35.34 -14.53
CA CYS A 90 -37.53 -33.90 -14.32
C CYS A 90 -38.28 -33.58 -13.02
N ASP A 91 -37.59 -33.02 -12.03
CA ASP A 91 -38.15 -32.71 -10.71
C ASP A 91 -38.94 -33.87 -10.08
N GLY A 92 -38.45 -35.10 -10.26
CA GLY A 92 -39.05 -36.33 -9.74
C GLY A 92 -40.27 -36.86 -10.52
N LYS A 93 -40.54 -36.35 -11.72
CA LYS A 93 -41.61 -36.81 -12.64
C LYS A 93 -41.06 -37.05 -14.04
N SER A 94 -41.82 -37.70 -14.93
CA SER A 94 -41.45 -37.80 -16.35
C SER A 94 -41.27 -36.42 -16.96
N CYS A 95 -40.18 -36.22 -17.70
CA CYS A 95 -39.87 -34.97 -18.40
C CYS A 95 -40.84 -34.73 -19.57
N SER A 96 -41.28 -33.48 -19.76
CA SER A 96 -41.94 -33.03 -21.00
C SER A 96 -40.97 -32.31 -21.94
N LEU A 97 -41.34 -32.21 -23.22
CA LEU A 97 -40.63 -31.46 -24.26
C LEU A 97 -41.28 -30.08 -24.50
N SER A 98 -40.54 -29.15 -25.10
CA SER A 98 -41.02 -27.79 -25.45
C SER A 98 -41.37 -27.65 -26.92
N ASN A 99 -42.13 -26.60 -27.27
CA ASN A 99 -42.33 -26.23 -28.67
C ASN A 99 -41.15 -25.38 -29.17
N ASP A 100 -40.90 -25.39 -30.47
CA ASP A 100 -39.82 -24.59 -31.08
C ASP A 100 -39.96 -23.07 -30.83
N SER A 101 -41.20 -22.56 -30.72
CA SER A 101 -41.46 -21.15 -30.36
C SER A 101 -40.92 -20.77 -28.99
N ASP A 102 -40.86 -21.76 -28.09
CA ASP A 102 -40.45 -21.61 -26.69
C ASP A 102 -38.94 -21.82 -26.53
N LEU A 103 -38.17 -21.95 -27.62
CA LEU A 103 -36.72 -22.04 -27.61
C LEU A 103 -36.08 -20.66 -27.86
N PRO A 104 -34.90 -20.39 -27.27
CA PRO A 104 -34.14 -19.18 -27.55
C PRO A 104 -33.65 -19.15 -29.01
N ASP A 105 -33.36 -17.96 -29.53
CA ASP A 105 -32.71 -17.84 -30.82
C ASP A 105 -31.26 -18.40 -30.77
N PHE A 106 -30.76 -18.90 -31.90
CA PHE A 106 -29.39 -19.39 -31.99
C PHE A 106 -28.40 -18.27 -31.65
N LEU A 107 -27.56 -18.50 -30.64
CA LEU A 107 -26.50 -17.56 -30.32
C LEU A 107 -25.42 -17.67 -31.40
N ASN A 108 -25.27 -16.60 -32.19
CA ASN A 108 -24.27 -16.57 -33.23
C ASN A 108 -22.93 -16.05 -32.68
N PHE A 109 -22.03 -16.96 -32.34
CA PHE A 109 -20.65 -16.65 -31.92
C PHE A 109 -19.65 -17.32 -32.86
N SER A 110 -18.50 -16.70 -33.09
CA SER A 110 -17.45 -17.19 -33.99
C SER A 110 -16.11 -17.29 -33.29
N TRP A 111 -15.28 -18.25 -33.70
CA TRP A 111 -13.96 -18.44 -33.11
C TRP A 111 -13.07 -17.25 -33.46
N GLN A 112 -12.86 -16.37 -32.48
CA GLN A 112 -12.00 -15.20 -32.58
C GLN A 112 -11.13 -15.17 -31.33
N VAL A 113 -9.82 -15.32 -31.49
CA VAL A 113 -8.87 -15.19 -30.38
C VAL A 113 -8.51 -13.72 -30.24
N SER A 114 -8.60 -13.18 -29.02
CA SER A 114 -8.19 -11.80 -28.74
C SER A 114 -6.73 -11.56 -29.15
N SER A 115 -6.44 -10.41 -29.77
CA SER A 115 -5.06 -10.01 -30.10
C SER A 115 -4.18 -9.82 -28.86
N GLU A 116 -4.79 -9.69 -27.69
CA GLU A 116 -4.11 -9.49 -26.40
C GLU A 116 -3.83 -10.81 -25.67
N ALA A 117 -4.37 -11.93 -26.15
CA ALA A 117 -4.21 -13.23 -25.51
C ALA A 117 -2.76 -13.73 -25.60
N ARG A 118 -2.18 -14.07 -24.45
CA ARG A 118 -0.87 -14.74 -24.40
C ARG A 118 -1.00 -16.15 -24.99
N ILE A 119 -0.17 -16.49 -25.97
CA ILE A 119 -0.21 -17.83 -26.59
C ILE A 119 0.71 -18.80 -25.84
N ILE A 120 0.18 -19.95 -25.43
CA ILE A 120 0.91 -21.09 -24.87
C ILE A 120 0.72 -22.27 -25.83
N ASN A 121 1.83 -22.84 -26.33
CA ASN A 121 1.79 -23.97 -27.25
C ASN A 121 1.86 -25.29 -26.46
N GLY A 122 0.69 -25.86 -26.16
CA GLY A 122 0.53 -27.07 -25.36
C GLY A 122 0.67 -26.83 -23.87
N TYR A 123 -0.23 -27.42 -23.08
CA TYR A 123 -0.16 -27.42 -21.61
C TYR A 123 -0.48 -28.81 -21.07
N ASP A 124 0.40 -29.34 -20.21
CA ASP A 124 0.17 -30.57 -19.46
C ASP A 124 0.64 -30.34 -18.01
N SER A 125 -0.29 -30.48 -17.07
CA SER A 125 -0.03 -30.22 -15.65
C SER A 125 1.05 -31.11 -15.01
N ASN A 126 1.50 -32.18 -15.69
CA ASN A 126 2.65 -32.99 -15.23
C ASN A 126 4.00 -32.36 -15.51
N TRP A 127 4.10 -31.51 -16.53
CA TRP A 127 5.37 -30.95 -17.02
C TRP A 127 5.45 -29.44 -16.87
N ASP A 128 4.33 -28.78 -16.59
CA ASP A 128 4.26 -27.35 -16.33
C ASP A 128 3.99 -27.06 -14.85
N ASP A 129 4.90 -26.31 -14.22
CA ASP A 129 4.79 -25.88 -12.82
C ASP A 129 3.78 -24.71 -12.66
N GLN A 130 3.37 -24.06 -13.75
CA GLN A 130 2.37 -23.00 -13.71
C GLN A 130 0.98 -23.58 -13.44
N LYS A 131 0.48 -23.35 -12.22
CA LYS A 131 -0.86 -23.79 -11.77
C LYS A 131 -1.87 -22.64 -11.64
N VAL A 132 -1.45 -21.39 -11.90
CA VAL A 132 -2.30 -20.20 -11.77
C VAL A 132 -2.18 -19.34 -13.04
N PHE A 133 -3.32 -18.98 -13.62
CA PHE A 133 -3.43 -18.08 -14.77
C PHE A 133 -4.17 -16.81 -14.37
N GLN A 134 -3.53 -15.66 -14.55
CA GLN A 134 -4.02 -14.34 -14.10
C GLN A 134 -4.23 -13.34 -15.25
N ARG A 135 -4.05 -13.78 -16.49
CA ARG A 135 -4.16 -12.95 -17.70
C ARG A 135 -4.78 -13.78 -18.81
N THR A 136 -5.53 -13.11 -19.67
CA THR A 136 -6.09 -13.60 -20.93
C THR A 136 -5.09 -14.45 -21.71
N THR A 137 -5.37 -15.75 -21.92
CA THR A 137 -4.42 -16.73 -22.46
C THR A 137 -5.07 -17.66 -23.47
N TYR A 138 -4.36 -17.98 -24.55
CA TYR A 138 -4.73 -18.95 -25.57
C TYR A 138 -3.80 -20.18 -25.52
N PHE A 139 -4.37 -21.34 -25.19
CA PHE A 139 -3.71 -22.65 -25.18
C PHE A 139 -3.87 -23.31 -26.54
N LYS A 140 -2.86 -23.13 -27.38
CA LYS A 140 -2.80 -23.66 -28.74
C LYS A 140 -2.24 -25.07 -28.75
N ASN A 141 -2.86 -25.97 -29.52
CA ASN A 141 -2.38 -27.32 -29.72
C ASN A 141 -1.20 -27.32 -30.70
N PRO A 142 0.02 -27.69 -30.26
CA PRO A 142 1.21 -27.65 -31.11
C PRO A 142 1.18 -28.66 -32.26
N TYR A 143 0.34 -29.71 -32.15
CA TYR A 143 0.21 -30.79 -33.14
C TYR A 143 -1.01 -30.63 -34.05
N GLY A 144 -1.80 -29.57 -33.84
CA GLY A 144 -3.07 -29.36 -34.52
C GLY A 144 -4.21 -30.19 -33.95
N ILE A 145 -5.42 -29.66 -34.12
CA ILE A 145 -6.69 -30.23 -33.66
C ILE A 145 -6.85 -31.68 -34.15
N GLY A 146 -7.24 -32.58 -33.25
CA GLY A 146 -7.59 -33.98 -33.56
C GLY A 146 -6.47 -35.03 -33.40
N SER A 147 -5.24 -34.64 -33.02
CA SER A 147 -4.11 -35.58 -32.89
C SER A 147 -3.70 -35.89 -31.44
N HIS A 148 -3.62 -34.86 -30.59
CA HIS A 148 -3.30 -34.92 -29.14
C HIS A 148 -4.06 -33.81 -28.42
N THR A 149 -4.15 -33.86 -27.08
CA THR A 149 -4.83 -32.78 -26.35
C THR A 149 -3.93 -31.56 -26.18
N GLY A 150 -4.40 -30.36 -26.57
CA GLY A 150 -3.70 -29.09 -26.43
C GLY A 150 -3.59 -28.59 -24.98
N PHE A 151 -4.62 -28.78 -24.16
CA PHE A 151 -4.61 -28.46 -22.73
C PHE A 151 -5.03 -29.66 -21.89
N SER A 152 -4.17 -30.15 -21.00
CA SER A 152 -4.48 -31.28 -20.14
C SER A 152 -4.14 -31.10 -18.66
N VAL A 153 -5.07 -31.50 -17.80
CA VAL A 153 -4.91 -31.54 -16.34
C VAL A 153 -5.02 -32.98 -15.87
N LYS A 154 -4.01 -33.51 -15.17
CA LYS A 154 -4.02 -34.90 -14.67
C LYS A 154 -4.72 -35.02 -13.32
N SER A 155 -5.10 -36.25 -12.94
CA SER A 155 -6.00 -36.56 -11.83
C SER A 155 -5.62 -36.12 -10.41
N SER A 156 -4.36 -35.75 -10.17
CA SER A 156 -3.88 -35.23 -8.88
C SER A 156 -3.59 -33.73 -8.89
N HIS A 157 -3.92 -33.02 -9.97
CA HIS A 157 -3.58 -31.61 -10.14
C HIS A 157 -4.83 -30.74 -10.06
N THR A 158 -4.64 -29.53 -9.53
CA THR A 158 -5.62 -28.44 -9.55
C THR A 158 -4.99 -27.25 -10.27
N VAL A 159 -5.74 -26.65 -11.19
CA VAL A 159 -5.34 -25.43 -11.92
C VAL A 159 -6.33 -24.31 -11.60
N LEU A 160 -5.82 -23.12 -11.28
CA LEU A 160 -6.59 -21.94 -10.93
C LEU A 160 -6.59 -20.91 -12.07
N PHE A 161 -7.78 -20.46 -12.47
CA PHE A 161 -7.95 -19.33 -13.40
C PHE A 161 -8.56 -18.13 -12.65
N LYS A 162 -7.89 -16.98 -12.70
CA LYS A 162 -8.50 -15.74 -12.23
C LYS A 162 -9.38 -15.13 -13.31
N SER A 163 -10.18 -14.15 -12.93
CA SER A 163 -11.07 -13.38 -13.81
C SER A 163 -10.41 -13.05 -15.16
N GLY A 164 -11.10 -13.37 -16.26
CA GLY A 164 -10.59 -13.21 -17.61
C GLY A 164 -11.14 -14.21 -18.64
N GLU A 165 -10.75 -14.01 -19.89
CA GLU A 165 -11.17 -14.79 -21.06
C GLU A 165 -10.02 -15.68 -21.56
N TYR A 166 -10.30 -16.96 -21.83
CA TYR A 166 -9.31 -17.97 -22.16
C TYR A 166 -9.73 -18.79 -23.37
N TRP A 167 -8.79 -19.07 -24.27
CA TRP A 167 -9.03 -19.87 -25.48
C TRP A 167 -8.27 -21.18 -25.42
N PHE A 168 -8.88 -22.23 -25.95
CA PHE A 168 -8.31 -23.58 -26.02
C PHE A 168 -8.63 -24.19 -27.38
N ASP A 169 -7.64 -24.75 -28.05
CA ASP A 169 -7.92 -25.56 -29.24
C ASP A 169 -8.77 -26.78 -28.87
N ASP A 170 -8.42 -27.44 -27.76
CA ASP A 170 -9.12 -28.58 -27.17
C ASP A 170 -8.65 -28.80 -25.71
N MET A 171 -9.46 -29.48 -24.89
CA MET A 171 -9.22 -29.63 -23.44
C MET A 171 -9.50 -31.06 -22.94
N ARG A 172 -8.62 -31.56 -22.05
CA ARG A 172 -8.83 -32.82 -21.30
C ARG A 172 -8.48 -32.66 -19.82
N VAL A 173 -9.49 -32.64 -18.97
CA VAL A 173 -9.37 -32.37 -17.54
C VAL A 173 -9.71 -33.62 -16.74
N LEU A 174 -8.67 -34.35 -16.34
CA LEU A 174 -8.76 -35.50 -15.44
C LEU A 174 -8.57 -35.12 -13.97
N GLY A 175 -8.07 -33.89 -13.68
CA GLY A 175 -7.93 -33.29 -12.34
C GLY A 175 -8.93 -32.16 -12.09
N ASN A 176 -8.63 -31.19 -11.22
CA ASN A 176 -9.57 -30.13 -10.88
C ASN A 176 -9.25 -28.80 -11.56
N ILE A 177 -10.29 -28.00 -11.85
CA ILE A 177 -10.17 -26.59 -12.21
C ILE A 177 -10.89 -25.75 -11.16
N GLU A 178 -10.21 -24.75 -10.64
CA GLU A 178 -10.76 -23.73 -9.73
C GLU A 178 -10.72 -22.36 -10.43
N ILE A 179 -11.64 -21.47 -10.05
CA ILE A 179 -11.67 -20.10 -10.55
C ILE A 179 -11.80 -19.07 -9.42
N GLU A 180 -11.32 -17.85 -9.66
CA GLU A 180 -11.47 -16.67 -8.80
C GLU A 180 -12.03 -15.50 -9.64
N GLY A 181 -13.29 -15.13 -9.43
CA GLY A 181 -14.02 -14.13 -10.24
C GLY A 181 -14.60 -14.69 -11.54
N ASP A 182 -15.03 -13.82 -12.45
CA ASP A 182 -15.72 -14.21 -13.69
C ASP A 182 -14.75 -14.70 -14.78
N VAL A 183 -14.94 -15.94 -15.23
CA VAL A 183 -14.06 -16.63 -16.18
C VAL A 183 -14.84 -17.13 -17.39
N ILE A 184 -14.28 -16.93 -18.59
CA ILE A 184 -14.88 -17.39 -19.85
C ILE A 184 -13.91 -18.32 -20.58
N PHE A 185 -14.36 -19.52 -20.93
CA PHE A 185 -13.63 -20.49 -21.73
C PHE A 185 -14.19 -20.59 -23.15
N HIS A 186 -13.34 -20.33 -24.13
CA HIS A 186 -13.60 -20.55 -25.54
C HIS A 186 -12.86 -21.80 -26.01
N VAL A 187 -13.58 -22.82 -26.50
CA VAL A 187 -12.97 -24.09 -26.91
C VAL A 187 -13.31 -24.44 -28.36
N GLN A 188 -12.28 -24.60 -29.20
CA GLN A 188 -12.46 -24.75 -30.64
C GLN A 188 -12.99 -26.14 -31.05
N ASP A 189 -12.47 -27.22 -30.47
CA ASP A 189 -12.81 -28.61 -30.80
C ASP A 189 -13.50 -29.34 -29.62
N LYS A 190 -12.77 -30.19 -28.89
CA LYS A 190 -13.32 -31.08 -27.86
C LYS A 190 -12.99 -30.67 -26.43
N ILE A 191 -13.93 -30.95 -25.53
CA ILE A 191 -13.77 -30.84 -24.07
C ILE A 191 -14.08 -32.18 -23.43
N ASP A 192 -13.13 -32.75 -22.68
CA ASP A 192 -13.34 -33.94 -21.85
C ASP A 192 -13.14 -33.59 -20.37
N PHE A 193 -14.20 -33.68 -19.56
CA PHE A 193 -14.15 -33.48 -18.11
C PHE A 193 -14.45 -34.77 -17.35
N ALA A 194 -13.57 -35.15 -16.43
CA ALA A 194 -13.70 -36.36 -15.60
C ALA A 194 -13.64 -36.08 -14.08
N ARG A 195 -13.63 -34.81 -13.67
CA ARG A 195 -13.44 -34.32 -12.29
C ARG A 195 -14.07 -32.93 -12.11
N ASN A 196 -13.81 -32.29 -10.98
CA ASN A 196 -14.45 -31.05 -10.55
C ASN A 196 -13.94 -29.83 -11.31
N VAL A 197 -14.87 -29.03 -11.85
CA VAL A 197 -14.64 -27.72 -12.46
C VAL A 197 -15.52 -26.71 -11.72
N ASN A 198 -14.88 -25.74 -11.05
CA ASN A 198 -15.52 -24.71 -10.23
C ASN A 198 -16.40 -25.26 -9.09
N ALA A 199 -16.00 -26.36 -8.44
CA ALA A 199 -16.79 -26.95 -7.36
C ALA A 199 -16.97 -26.04 -6.13
N ASN A 200 -16.03 -25.11 -5.90
CA ASN A 200 -16.03 -24.22 -4.72
C ASN A 200 -16.80 -22.90 -4.94
N ASN A 201 -17.38 -22.69 -6.13
CA ASN A 201 -18.13 -21.48 -6.47
C ASN A 201 -17.32 -20.17 -6.29
N GLY A 202 -16.08 -20.14 -6.78
CA GLY A 202 -15.16 -19.00 -6.63
C GLY A 202 -15.44 -17.82 -7.57
N GLY A 203 -16.49 -17.92 -8.40
CA GLY A 203 -16.94 -16.93 -9.37
C GLY A 203 -17.83 -17.54 -10.45
N THR A 204 -18.19 -16.76 -11.47
CA THR A 204 -19.04 -17.22 -12.58
C THR A 204 -18.20 -17.85 -13.70
N LEU A 205 -18.56 -19.05 -14.17
CA LEU A 205 -17.88 -19.73 -15.28
C LEU A 205 -18.78 -19.82 -16.52
N PHE A 206 -18.31 -19.30 -17.66
CA PHE A 206 -18.91 -19.50 -18.98
C PHE A 206 -18.05 -20.41 -19.84
N ILE A 207 -18.68 -21.35 -20.54
CA ILE A 207 -18.00 -22.27 -21.47
C ILE A 207 -18.69 -22.19 -22.84
N TYR A 208 -17.96 -21.71 -23.84
CA TYR A 208 -18.37 -21.64 -25.24
C TYR A 208 -17.58 -22.64 -26.08
N SER A 209 -18.27 -23.62 -26.66
CA SER A 209 -17.68 -24.61 -27.56
C SER A 209 -18.14 -24.38 -29.00
N TYR A 210 -17.17 -24.29 -29.91
CA TYR A 210 -17.35 -23.85 -31.31
C TYR A 210 -17.45 -24.98 -32.32
N LYS A 211 -17.36 -26.23 -31.87
CA LYS A 211 -17.33 -27.38 -32.76
C LYS A 211 -18.73 -27.73 -33.25
N ASP A 212 -18.98 -27.42 -34.53
CA ASP A 212 -20.27 -27.66 -35.20
C ASP A 212 -20.38 -29.07 -35.80
N SER A 213 -19.25 -29.73 -36.11
CA SER A 213 -19.27 -31.05 -36.77
C SER A 213 -19.94 -32.14 -35.93
N GLY A 214 -19.95 -31.99 -34.61
CA GLY A 214 -20.69 -32.86 -33.68
C GLY A 214 -22.21 -32.64 -33.68
N CYS A 215 -22.72 -31.64 -34.41
CA CYS A 215 -24.15 -31.37 -34.60
C CYS A 215 -24.68 -31.94 -35.93
N GLU A 216 -23.83 -32.56 -36.76
CA GLU A 216 -24.27 -33.23 -37.99
C GLU A 216 -25.17 -34.45 -37.65
N SER A 217 -26.04 -34.83 -38.60
CA SER A 217 -27.16 -35.81 -38.45
C SER A 217 -26.90 -36.96 -37.47
N THR A 218 -27.93 -37.37 -36.73
CA THR A 218 -27.89 -38.50 -35.76
C THR A 218 -27.26 -39.75 -36.38
N ILE A 219 -26.39 -40.44 -35.64
CA ILE A 219 -25.72 -41.65 -36.13
C ILE A 219 -26.75 -42.77 -36.20
N ASP A 220 -27.03 -43.26 -37.41
CA ASP A 220 -27.96 -44.35 -37.69
C ASP A 220 -27.27 -45.70 -37.44
N ILE A 221 -27.19 -46.13 -36.16
CA ILE A 221 -26.49 -47.38 -35.80
C ILE A 221 -27.39 -48.62 -35.96
N SER A 222 -28.70 -48.42 -36.16
CA SER A 222 -29.74 -49.44 -36.38
C SER A 222 -31.05 -48.74 -36.76
N PRO A 223 -31.89 -49.26 -37.68
CA PRO A 223 -33.05 -48.55 -38.25
C PRO A 223 -34.19 -48.20 -37.27
N ASN A 224 -33.99 -48.34 -35.97
CA ASN A 224 -35.04 -48.32 -34.96
C ASN A 224 -34.76 -47.41 -33.75
N GLN A 225 -33.72 -46.57 -33.68
CA GLN A 225 -33.65 -45.53 -32.61
C GLN A 225 -32.67 -44.41 -32.98
N PRO A 226 -33.05 -43.13 -32.87
CA PRO A 226 -32.13 -42.01 -33.06
C PRO A 226 -31.16 -41.92 -31.87
N LEU A 227 -29.87 -41.70 -32.17
CA LEU A 227 -28.83 -41.51 -31.16
C LEU A 227 -28.14 -40.17 -31.36
N VAL A 228 -27.82 -39.52 -30.24
CA VAL A 228 -26.99 -38.31 -30.22
C VAL A 228 -25.65 -38.60 -30.87
N ASN A 229 -25.15 -37.68 -31.69
CA ASN A 229 -23.88 -37.81 -32.37
C ASN A 229 -22.74 -38.01 -31.34
N GLN A 230 -22.01 -39.11 -31.47
CA GLN A 230 -20.97 -39.51 -30.54
C GLN A 230 -19.66 -38.73 -30.70
N ASP A 231 -19.53 -37.89 -31.73
CA ASP A 231 -18.42 -36.95 -31.85
C ASP A 231 -18.65 -35.70 -30.96
N TYR A 232 -18.83 -35.96 -29.65
CA TYR A 232 -19.16 -34.94 -28.67
C TYR A 232 -18.17 -33.78 -28.68
N SER A 233 -18.71 -32.57 -28.68
CA SER A 233 -17.96 -31.34 -28.45
C SER A 233 -17.65 -31.15 -26.96
N LEU A 234 -18.53 -31.68 -26.09
CA LEU A 234 -18.33 -31.70 -24.64
C LEU A 234 -18.76 -33.05 -24.05
N ASN A 235 -17.83 -33.72 -23.37
CA ASN A 235 -18.02 -35.02 -22.75
C ASN A 235 -17.74 -34.95 -21.25
N LEU A 236 -18.77 -35.19 -20.43
CA LEU A 236 -18.66 -35.32 -18.98
C LEU A 236 -18.90 -36.78 -18.58
N ASN A 237 -17.94 -37.35 -17.87
CA ASN A 237 -18.01 -38.73 -17.40
C ASN A 237 -17.37 -38.89 -16.02
N THR A 238 -17.55 -40.06 -15.39
CA THR A 238 -16.80 -40.48 -14.19
C THR A 238 -16.95 -39.51 -13.02
N ASP A 239 -18.19 -39.23 -12.60
CA ASP A 239 -18.52 -38.31 -11.50
C ASP A 239 -17.97 -36.87 -11.69
N ALA A 240 -17.76 -36.43 -12.95
CA ALA A 240 -17.38 -35.05 -13.24
C ALA A 240 -18.43 -34.08 -12.71
N TYR A 241 -18.01 -33.03 -12.00
CA TYR A 241 -18.89 -31.98 -11.50
C TYR A 241 -18.51 -30.64 -12.12
N VAL A 242 -19.42 -30.00 -12.83
CA VAL A 242 -19.20 -28.66 -13.41
C VAL A 242 -20.23 -27.68 -12.86
N ASN A 243 -19.74 -26.60 -12.27
CA ASN A 243 -20.55 -25.47 -11.85
C ASN A 243 -20.32 -24.28 -12.80
N GLY A 244 -21.25 -24.04 -13.72
CA GLY A 244 -21.11 -23.01 -14.73
C GLY A 244 -22.18 -23.07 -15.83
N TYR A 245 -22.08 -22.12 -16.76
CA TYR A 245 -23.02 -21.90 -17.86
C TYR A 245 -22.39 -22.32 -19.17
N ILE A 246 -23.01 -23.25 -19.89
CA ILE A 246 -22.41 -23.97 -21.02
C ILE A 246 -23.21 -23.71 -22.29
N TYR A 247 -22.57 -23.22 -23.33
CA TYR A 247 -23.11 -23.16 -24.68
C TYR A 247 -22.19 -23.93 -25.63
N THR A 248 -22.71 -24.99 -26.26
CA THR A 248 -21.97 -25.73 -27.28
C THR A 248 -22.75 -25.81 -28.58
N LYS A 249 -22.08 -25.55 -29.69
CA LYS A 249 -22.69 -25.72 -31.01
C LYS A 249 -22.79 -27.19 -31.46
N GLY A 250 -22.09 -28.10 -30.79
CA GLY A 250 -22.14 -29.54 -31.10
C GLY A 250 -22.91 -30.36 -30.07
N SER A 251 -22.76 -31.68 -30.15
CA SER A 251 -23.38 -32.60 -29.19
C SER A 251 -22.62 -32.63 -27.86
N MET A 252 -23.35 -32.88 -26.77
CA MET A 252 -22.83 -33.01 -25.42
C MET A 252 -23.29 -34.31 -24.77
N THR A 253 -22.48 -34.88 -23.88
CA THR A 253 -22.91 -36.02 -23.04
C THR A 253 -22.58 -35.84 -21.56
N LEU A 254 -23.49 -36.33 -20.70
CA LEU A 254 -23.33 -36.48 -19.26
C LEU A 254 -23.56 -37.95 -18.90
N THR A 255 -22.52 -38.63 -18.42
CA THR A 255 -22.60 -40.08 -18.12
C THR A 255 -21.94 -40.45 -16.80
N ASN A 256 -22.32 -41.59 -16.23
CA ASN A 256 -21.63 -42.23 -15.10
C ASN A 256 -21.47 -41.28 -13.90
N GLY A 257 -22.58 -40.80 -13.35
CA GLY A 257 -22.61 -39.90 -12.19
C GLY A 257 -22.20 -38.45 -12.48
N ALA A 258 -21.95 -38.08 -13.74
CA ALA A 258 -21.61 -36.72 -14.11
C ALA A 258 -22.73 -35.72 -13.76
N LYS A 259 -22.33 -34.57 -13.24
CA LYS A 259 -23.21 -33.54 -12.72
C LYS A 259 -22.89 -32.15 -13.25
N VAL A 260 -23.91 -31.42 -13.68
CA VAL A 260 -23.79 -30.00 -14.06
C VAL A 260 -24.74 -29.17 -13.20
N ARG A 261 -24.23 -28.09 -12.62
CA ARG A 261 -25.01 -27.07 -11.90
C ARG A 261 -24.89 -25.74 -12.65
N GLY A 262 -26.00 -25.15 -13.08
CA GLY A 262 -26.02 -23.96 -13.94
C GLY A 262 -27.07 -24.04 -15.06
N ALA A 263 -26.68 -23.71 -16.29
CA ALA A 263 -27.51 -23.86 -17.49
C ALA A 263 -26.71 -24.40 -18.68
N VAL A 264 -27.39 -25.13 -19.58
CA VAL A 264 -26.78 -25.79 -20.74
C VAL A 264 -27.62 -25.54 -21.98
N THR A 265 -27.00 -24.94 -23.01
CA THR A 265 -27.54 -24.92 -24.37
C THR A 265 -26.63 -25.73 -25.29
N ALA A 266 -27.20 -26.72 -25.98
CA ALA A 266 -26.45 -27.60 -26.88
C ALA A 266 -27.26 -27.96 -28.13
N CYS A 267 -26.56 -28.42 -29.17
CA CYS A 267 -27.24 -28.95 -30.35
C CYS A 267 -28.00 -30.24 -30.02
N GLN A 268 -27.34 -31.18 -29.34
CA GLN A 268 -27.90 -32.47 -28.90
C GLN A 268 -27.31 -32.84 -27.53
N ILE A 269 -28.07 -33.54 -26.69
CA ILE A 269 -27.63 -33.93 -25.33
C ILE A 269 -27.94 -35.42 -25.06
N ALA A 270 -26.94 -36.17 -24.61
CA ALA A 270 -27.12 -37.53 -24.10
C ALA A 270 -26.82 -37.63 -22.61
N MET A 271 -27.82 -38.05 -21.82
CA MET A 271 -27.71 -38.27 -20.38
C MET A 271 -27.89 -39.75 -20.04
N SER A 272 -27.01 -40.33 -19.23
CA SER A 272 -27.15 -41.72 -18.78
C SER A 272 -26.40 -42.03 -17.48
N ASN A 273 -26.73 -43.18 -16.88
CA ASN A 273 -26.04 -43.79 -15.73
C ASN A 273 -25.92 -42.81 -14.55
N ASP A 274 -27.06 -42.47 -13.95
CA ASP A 274 -27.18 -41.63 -12.76
C ASP A 274 -26.62 -40.20 -12.94
N SER A 275 -26.54 -39.69 -14.17
CA SER A 275 -26.14 -38.31 -14.46
C SER A 275 -27.19 -37.30 -13.98
N GLU A 276 -26.74 -36.14 -13.50
CA GLU A 276 -27.61 -35.12 -12.90
C GLU A 276 -27.39 -33.72 -13.49
N PHE A 277 -28.47 -33.02 -13.82
CA PHE A 277 -28.43 -31.58 -14.10
C PHE A 277 -29.24 -30.84 -13.04
N ILE A 278 -28.63 -29.80 -12.46
CA ILE A 278 -29.24 -28.87 -11.52
C ILE A 278 -29.28 -27.50 -12.16
N HIS A 279 -30.48 -27.00 -12.44
CA HIS A 279 -30.65 -25.64 -12.90
C HIS A 279 -30.35 -24.64 -11.80
N GLU A 280 -29.46 -23.71 -12.12
CA GLU A 280 -29.23 -22.50 -11.35
C GLU A 280 -29.40 -21.31 -12.30
N PRO A 281 -30.33 -20.38 -12.03
CA PRO A 281 -30.58 -19.26 -12.91
C PRO A 281 -29.39 -18.29 -12.88
N LEU A 282 -29.05 -17.76 -14.05
CA LEU A 282 -28.02 -16.74 -14.18
C LEU A 282 -28.50 -15.43 -13.54
N THR A 283 -27.91 -15.06 -12.39
CA THR A 283 -28.31 -13.89 -11.58
C THR A 283 -27.78 -12.56 -12.12
N ASN A 284 -26.73 -12.61 -12.94
CA ASN A 284 -26.07 -11.44 -13.54
C ASN A 284 -26.54 -11.19 -14.98
N CYS A 285 -27.68 -11.80 -15.34
CA CYS A 285 -28.43 -11.40 -16.49
C CYS A 285 -28.86 -9.96 -16.30
N GLY A 286 -28.54 -9.08 -17.25
CA GLY A 286 -29.12 -7.75 -17.27
C GLY A 286 -30.64 -7.91 -17.26
N SER A 287 -31.25 -7.85 -16.08
CA SER A 287 -32.69 -7.89 -15.90
C SER A 287 -33.18 -6.51 -16.25
N ASN A 288 -33.21 -6.23 -17.53
CA ASN A 288 -33.83 -5.02 -18.03
C ASN A 288 -35.35 -5.21 -18.04
N SER A 289 -35.95 -5.51 -16.89
CA SER A 289 -37.28 -4.96 -16.63
C SER A 289 -37.05 -3.57 -16.06
N TYR A 290 -36.66 -2.64 -16.93
CA TYR A 290 -36.65 -1.24 -16.55
C TYR A 290 -38.10 -0.84 -16.26
N GLN A 291 -38.29 -0.02 -15.25
CA GLN A 291 -39.53 0.73 -15.08
C GLN A 291 -39.26 2.18 -15.45
N LEU A 292 -40.17 2.78 -16.23
CA LEU A 292 -40.18 4.21 -16.44
C LEU A 292 -40.92 4.87 -15.28
N VAL A 293 -40.24 5.72 -14.54
CA VAL A 293 -40.78 6.43 -13.38
C VAL A 293 -40.81 7.92 -13.67
N ILE A 294 -41.93 8.57 -13.35
CA ILE A 294 -42.07 10.03 -13.34
C ILE A 294 -42.08 10.50 -11.89
N SER A 295 -41.18 11.40 -11.54
CA SER A 295 -41.08 11.98 -10.20
C SER A 295 -41.06 13.51 -10.25
N PRO A 296 -41.84 14.22 -9.42
CA PRO A 296 -42.82 13.68 -8.48
C PRO A 296 -44.07 13.14 -9.21
N THR A 297 -44.81 12.21 -8.60
CA THR A 297 -46.05 11.62 -9.19
C THR A 297 -47.22 12.62 -9.31
N SER A 298 -47.14 13.75 -8.62
CA SER A 298 -48.05 14.90 -8.77
C SER A 298 -47.35 16.17 -8.26
N GLY A 299 -47.85 17.34 -8.62
CA GLY A 299 -47.23 18.60 -8.21
C GLY A 299 -48.18 19.79 -8.25
N LYS A 300 -47.84 20.86 -7.54
CA LYS A 300 -48.49 22.15 -7.65
C LYS A 300 -47.43 23.24 -7.79
N GLY A 301 -47.56 24.10 -8.79
CA GLY A 301 -46.57 25.13 -9.08
C GLY A 301 -47.21 26.42 -9.57
N LEU A 302 -46.48 27.53 -9.42
CA LEU A 302 -46.90 28.80 -10.00
C LEU A 302 -46.79 28.70 -11.52
N ALA A 303 -47.79 29.22 -12.20
CA ALA A 303 -47.87 29.35 -13.65
C ALA A 303 -46.59 29.77 -14.42
N CYS A 304 -45.63 30.43 -13.78
CA CYS A 304 -44.46 31.05 -14.42
C CYS A 304 -43.11 30.45 -14.00
N ASP A 305 -43.08 29.49 -13.08
CA ASP A 305 -41.82 28.92 -12.55
C ASP A 305 -41.55 27.50 -13.08
N GLY A 306 -42.44 26.98 -13.95
CA GLY A 306 -42.45 25.58 -14.33
C GLY A 306 -42.69 24.63 -13.15
N ILE A 307 -42.98 23.36 -13.43
CA ILE A 307 -42.92 22.30 -12.43
C ILE A 307 -41.86 21.32 -12.94
N GLU A 308 -40.78 21.17 -12.17
CA GLU A 308 -39.72 20.20 -12.45
C GLU A 308 -40.24 18.77 -12.37
N ILE A 309 -39.94 17.97 -13.39
CA ILE A 309 -40.32 16.58 -13.51
C ILE A 309 -39.11 15.78 -14.00
N ASP A 310 -38.72 14.79 -13.22
CA ASP A 310 -37.72 13.79 -13.57
C ASP A 310 -38.39 12.58 -14.20
N PHE A 311 -37.90 12.21 -15.38
CA PHE A 311 -38.18 10.94 -16.03
C PHE A 311 -36.97 10.06 -15.80
N SER A 312 -37.14 8.91 -15.17
CA SER A 312 -36.05 7.99 -14.85
C SER A 312 -36.35 6.58 -15.32
N LEU A 313 -35.33 5.88 -15.82
CA LEU A 313 -35.36 4.42 -15.90
C LEU A 313 -34.79 3.87 -14.60
N VAL A 314 -35.57 3.02 -13.94
CA VAL A 314 -35.15 2.34 -12.71
C VAL A 314 -35.18 0.83 -12.89
N ASP A 315 -34.37 0.12 -12.14
CA ASP A 315 -34.38 -1.34 -12.09
C ASP A 315 -35.54 -1.88 -11.22
N SER A 316 -35.60 -3.19 -11.03
CA SER A 316 -36.61 -3.83 -10.17
C SER A 316 -36.51 -3.46 -8.68
N ASN A 317 -35.38 -2.91 -8.24
CA ASN A 317 -35.16 -2.46 -6.87
C ASN A 317 -35.55 -0.98 -6.67
N GLY A 318 -35.82 -0.26 -7.77
CA GLY A 318 -36.15 1.16 -7.76
C GLY A 318 -34.92 2.07 -7.88
N ASP A 319 -33.74 1.50 -8.18
CA ASP A 319 -32.51 2.24 -8.37
C ASP A 319 -32.39 2.74 -9.82
N VAL A 320 -31.93 3.98 -10.00
CA VAL A 320 -31.76 4.59 -11.33
C VAL A 320 -30.66 3.86 -12.10
N VAL A 321 -30.98 3.38 -13.29
CA VAL A 321 -30.05 2.61 -14.14
C VAL A 321 -29.18 3.53 -14.98
N GLU A 322 -28.15 2.98 -15.63
CA GLU A 322 -27.36 3.73 -16.60
C GLU A 322 -28.13 3.93 -17.92
N GLY A 323 -28.10 5.16 -18.43
CA GLY A 323 -28.65 5.52 -19.73
C GLY A 323 -27.80 4.95 -20.87
N LYS A 324 -28.48 4.50 -21.93
CA LYS A 324 -27.88 3.92 -23.14
C LYS A 324 -28.32 4.64 -24.40
N GLY A 325 -28.75 5.91 -24.27
CA GLY A 325 -29.30 6.66 -25.40
C GLY A 325 -30.74 6.27 -25.77
N GLN A 326 -31.51 5.69 -24.84
CA GLN A 326 -32.90 5.31 -25.10
C GLN A 326 -33.76 6.53 -25.42
N GLU A 327 -34.66 6.39 -26.39
CA GLU A 327 -35.56 7.46 -26.82
C GLU A 327 -36.75 7.61 -25.87
N LEU A 328 -36.86 8.78 -25.24
CA LEU A 328 -37.94 9.17 -24.35
C LEU A 328 -38.92 10.09 -25.10
N GLN A 329 -40.18 9.69 -25.16
CA GLN A 329 -41.27 10.50 -25.68
C GLN A 329 -42.23 10.86 -24.56
N VAL A 330 -42.54 12.15 -24.41
CA VAL A 330 -43.41 12.64 -23.35
C VAL A 330 -44.53 13.48 -23.94
N THR A 331 -45.74 13.30 -23.42
CA THR A 331 -46.93 14.08 -23.76
C THR A 331 -47.64 14.55 -22.51
N SER A 332 -48.30 15.69 -22.59
CA SER A 332 -49.10 16.26 -21.50
C SER A 332 -50.54 16.52 -21.97
N ALA A 333 -51.53 16.20 -21.14
CA ALA A 333 -52.94 16.38 -21.45
C ALA A 333 -53.70 17.03 -20.29
N PRO A 334 -54.64 17.97 -20.55
CA PRO A 334 -55.48 18.54 -19.51
C PRO A 334 -56.32 17.46 -18.81
N VAL A 335 -56.46 17.57 -17.48
CA VAL A 335 -57.28 16.64 -16.69
C VAL A 335 -58.77 16.78 -17.01
N ALA A 336 -59.24 17.99 -17.33
CA ALA A 336 -60.63 18.24 -17.69
C ALA A 336 -60.94 17.76 -19.12
N THR A 337 -61.80 16.75 -19.26
CA THR A 337 -62.24 16.21 -20.56
C THR A 337 -62.85 17.29 -21.45
N GLY A 338 -62.28 17.51 -22.63
CA GLY A 338 -62.74 18.47 -23.63
C GLY A 338 -62.03 19.83 -23.60
N ASP A 339 -61.15 20.07 -22.62
CA ASP A 339 -60.28 21.24 -22.61
C ASP A 339 -59.17 21.13 -23.68
N ARG A 340 -58.86 22.26 -24.34
CA ARG A 340 -57.85 22.37 -25.41
C ARG A 340 -56.63 23.20 -24.98
N ASN A 341 -56.57 23.62 -23.73
CA ASN A 341 -55.49 24.42 -23.17
C ASN A 341 -54.23 23.55 -22.94
N SER A 342 -53.33 23.45 -23.93
CA SER A 342 -52.10 22.66 -23.84
C SER A 342 -51.09 23.21 -22.83
N ALA A 343 -50.34 22.31 -22.19
CA ALA A 343 -49.10 22.64 -21.47
C ALA A 343 -47.92 22.74 -22.46
N CYS A 344 -46.77 23.19 -21.96
CA CYS A 344 -45.52 23.32 -22.70
C CYS A 344 -44.33 22.82 -21.87
N TRP A 345 -43.19 22.57 -22.50
CA TRP A 345 -42.00 22.03 -21.83
C TRP A 345 -40.76 22.90 -22.06
N SER A 346 -39.86 22.97 -21.07
CA SER A 346 -38.53 23.55 -21.22
C SER A 346 -37.45 22.75 -20.50
N ASP A 347 -36.20 22.96 -20.92
CA ASP A 347 -35.02 22.26 -20.40
C ASP A 347 -34.48 22.90 -19.10
N ASP A 348 -34.66 24.21 -18.93
CA ASP A 348 -34.00 25.03 -17.92
C ASP A 348 -34.97 25.71 -16.93
N GLY A 349 -36.26 25.37 -17.01
CA GLY A 349 -37.30 25.96 -16.16
C GLY A 349 -37.73 27.37 -16.58
N ASN A 350 -37.17 27.93 -17.66
CA ASN A 350 -37.59 29.23 -18.19
C ASN A 350 -38.34 29.06 -19.51
N ILE A 351 -39.51 29.68 -19.61
CA ILE A 351 -40.22 29.78 -20.89
C ILE A 351 -41.08 31.04 -20.89
N THR A 352 -41.10 31.75 -22.01
CA THR A 352 -41.92 32.95 -22.17
C THR A 352 -43.30 32.61 -22.73
N THR A 353 -44.24 33.55 -22.57
CA THR A 353 -45.57 33.40 -23.18
C THR A 353 -45.48 33.17 -24.69
N PRO A 354 -44.67 33.89 -25.49
CA PRO A 354 -44.53 33.60 -26.92
C PRO A 354 -44.08 32.17 -27.25
N GLU A 355 -43.17 31.61 -26.45
CA GLU A 355 -42.54 30.29 -26.67
C GLU A 355 -43.47 29.12 -26.37
N CYS A 356 -44.50 29.31 -25.55
CA CYS A 356 -45.46 28.26 -25.18
C CYS A 356 -46.80 28.33 -25.98
N ASN A 357 -46.77 28.69 -27.27
CA ASN A 357 -47.98 29.05 -28.06
C ASN A 357 -48.54 27.95 -28.97
N HIS A 358 -47.80 26.86 -29.20
CA HIS A 358 -48.16 25.85 -30.18
C HIS A 358 -48.72 24.58 -29.51
N ALA A 359 -49.68 23.93 -30.16
CA ALA A 359 -50.23 22.67 -29.66
C ALA A 359 -49.17 21.56 -29.60
N ASP A 360 -48.13 21.66 -30.44
CA ASP A 360 -46.99 20.75 -30.46
C ASP A 360 -46.08 20.91 -29.23
N ASP A 361 -46.17 22.02 -28.48
CA ASP A 361 -45.36 22.25 -27.27
C ASP A 361 -45.77 21.33 -26.10
N SER A 362 -46.94 20.69 -26.20
CA SER A 362 -47.44 19.74 -25.18
C SER A 362 -46.70 18.41 -25.14
N ARG A 363 -45.77 18.20 -26.07
CA ARG A 363 -44.92 17.01 -26.17
C ARG A 363 -43.46 17.39 -26.37
N PHE A 364 -42.56 16.51 -25.96
CA PHE A 364 -41.16 16.56 -26.35
C PHE A 364 -40.63 15.14 -26.58
N GLU A 365 -39.57 15.07 -27.37
CA GLU A 365 -38.81 13.86 -27.63
C GLU A 365 -37.36 14.16 -27.30
N THR A 366 -36.71 13.25 -26.58
CA THR A 366 -35.30 13.37 -26.22
C THR A 366 -34.72 11.97 -26.02
N VAL A 367 -33.44 11.88 -25.69
CA VAL A 367 -32.79 10.63 -25.33
C VAL A 367 -32.29 10.70 -23.90
N PHE A 368 -32.38 9.58 -23.18
CA PHE A 368 -31.59 9.41 -21.96
C PHE A 368 -30.10 9.54 -22.30
N PRO A 369 -29.25 9.97 -21.34
CA PRO A 369 -27.80 10.04 -21.57
C PRO A 369 -27.25 8.72 -22.14
N SER A 370 -26.22 8.78 -22.99
CA SER A 370 -25.58 7.59 -23.57
C SER A 370 -24.60 6.89 -22.62
N SER A 371 -24.34 7.53 -21.47
CA SER A 371 -23.49 7.07 -20.37
C SER A 371 -23.85 7.87 -19.12
N GLY A 372 -23.84 7.26 -17.93
CA GLY A 372 -24.30 7.88 -16.67
C GLY A 372 -25.81 7.67 -16.38
N PRO A 373 -26.36 8.21 -15.27
CA PRO A 373 -27.72 7.90 -14.83
C PRO A 373 -28.80 8.20 -15.88
N ALA A 374 -29.71 7.26 -16.10
CA ALA A 374 -30.85 7.36 -17.01
C ALA A 374 -31.94 8.27 -16.43
N VAL A 375 -31.61 9.55 -16.26
CA VAL A 375 -32.52 10.60 -15.80
C VAL A 375 -32.58 11.70 -16.83
N VAL A 376 -33.79 12.13 -17.16
CA VAL A 376 -34.05 13.34 -17.93
C VAL A 376 -34.95 14.24 -17.08
N THR A 377 -34.44 15.41 -16.72
CA THR A 377 -35.23 16.43 -16.04
C THR A 377 -35.82 17.40 -17.06
N ARG A 378 -37.11 17.72 -16.95
CA ARG A 378 -37.80 18.75 -17.73
C ARG A 378 -38.81 19.50 -16.88
N TYR A 379 -39.13 20.72 -17.31
CA TYR A 379 -40.08 21.56 -16.62
C TYR A 379 -41.37 21.66 -17.43
N ILE A 380 -42.49 21.23 -16.85
CA ILE A 380 -43.81 21.46 -17.45
C ILE A 380 -44.27 22.87 -17.11
N HIS A 381 -44.91 23.52 -18.07
CA HIS A 381 -45.38 24.90 -18.01
C HIS A 381 -46.80 25.01 -18.52
N SER A 382 -47.51 26.05 -18.11
CA SER A 382 -48.84 26.34 -18.62
C SER A 382 -49.09 27.83 -18.70
N LYS A 383 -49.86 28.26 -19.70
CA LYS A 383 -50.42 29.61 -19.81
C LYS A 383 -51.76 29.79 -19.12
N PHE A 384 -52.34 28.69 -18.66
CA PHE A 384 -53.65 28.64 -18.06
C PHE A 384 -53.57 28.09 -16.63
N LEU A 385 -54.52 28.50 -15.80
CA LEU A 385 -54.71 27.86 -14.50
C LEU A 385 -55.41 26.53 -14.73
N ASN A 386 -54.61 25.47 -14.82
CA ASN A 386 -55.08 24.17 -15.23
C ASN A 386 -54.26 23.06 -14.58
N SER A 387 -54.76 21.84 -14.68
CA SER A 387 -54.09 20.63 -14.22
C SER A 387 -53.81 19.71 -15.41
N TYR A 388 -52.62 19.10 -15.42
CA TYR A 388 -52.18 18.24 -16.50
C TYR A 388 -51.77 16.87 -15.98
N ASN A 389 -52.10 15.82 -16.74
CA ASN A 389 -51.47 14.51 -16.59
C ASN A 389 -50.35 14.39 -17.63
N VAL A 390 -49.23 13.83 -17.21
CA VAL A 390 -48.05 13.62 -18.05
C VAL A 390 -47.91 12.14 -18.32
N SER A 391 -47.83 11.78 -19.60
CA SER A 391 -47.59 10.41 -20.05
C SER A 391 -46.25 10.33 -20.75
N ALA A 392 -45.42 9.40 -20.33
CA ALA A 392 -44.10 9.17 -20.90
C ALA A 392 -44.00 7.74 -21.45
N SER A 393 -43.23 7.57 -22.51
CA SER A 393 -42.97 6.27 -23.12
C SER A 393 -41.53 6.15 -23.61
N VAL A 394 -40.98 4.94 -23.51
CA VAL A 394 -39.66 4.60 -24.06
C VAL A 394 -39.84 3.44 -25.04
N SER A 395 -39.55 3.72 -26.32
CA SER A 395 -39.89 2.86 -27.45
C SER A 395 -39.02 1.59 -27.51
N SER A 396 -37.73 1.71 -27.20
CA SER A 396 -36.77 0.60 -27.20
C SER A 396 -37.12 -0.50 -26.20
N GLU A 397 -37.77 -0.16 -25.07
CA GLU A 397 -38.09 -1.09 -24.00
C GLU A 397 -39.60 -1.29 -23.77
N ASN A 398 -40.45 -0.74 -24.65
CA ASN A 398 -41.91 -0.83 -24.56
C ASN A 398 -42.48 -0.41 -23.20
N LEU A 399 -41.93 0.66 -22.61
CA LEU A 399 -42.35 1.17 -21.31
C LEU A 399 -43.29 2.36 -21.50
N THR A 400 -44.34 2.43 -20.69
CA THR A 400 -45.25 3.57 -20.62
C THR A 400 -45.67 3.83 -19.18
N THR A 401 -45.71 5.09 -18.76
CA THR A 401 -46.27 5.48 -17.46
C THR A 401 -47.00 6.81 -17.56
N THR A 402 -47.95 7.05 -16.67
CA THR A 402 -48.73 8.30 -16.60
C THR A 402 -48.84 8.74 -15.15
N GLU A 403 -48.43 9.96 -14.86
CA GLU A 403 -48.51 10.58 -13.54
C GLU A 403 -49.19 11.95 -13.60
N GLY A 404 -49.62 12.46 -12.45
CA GLY A 404 -50.37 13.69 -12.30
C GLY A 404 -51.46 13.61 -11.22
N PRO A 405 -52.21 14.70 -10.98
CA PRO A 405 -52.18 15.94 -11.74
C PRO A 405 -51.03 16.88 -11.32
N TYR A 406 -50.48 17.61 -12.29
CA TYR A 406 -49.62 18.78 -12.09
C TYR A 406 -50.45 20.05 -12.24
N GLU A 407 -50.72 20.74 -11.15
CA GLU A 407 -51.64 21.87 -11.07
C GLU A 407 -50.90 23.22 -11.09
N PHE A 408 -51.28 24.09 -12.02
CA PHE A 408 -50.78 25.46 -12.11
C PHE A 408 -51.72 26.45 -11.43
N ILE A 409 -51.19 27.16 -10.43
CA ILE A 409 -51.94 28.11 -9.59
C ILE A 409 -51.59 29.57 -9.91
N ALA A 410 -52.42 30.51 -9.45
CA ALA A 410 -52.44 31.91 -9.88
C ALA A 410 -51.47 32.85 -9.14
N LYS A 411 -51.19 32.51 -7.89
CA LYS A 411 -50.25 33.19 -7.01
C LYS A 411 -49.48 32.11 -6.26
N ALA A 412 -48.29 32.42 -5.79
CA ALA A 412 -47.57 31.57 -4.87
C ALA A 412 -46.70 32.42 -3.96
N ILE A 413 -46.42 31.88 -2.77
CA ILE A 413 -45.26 32.28 -2.01
C ILE A 413 -44.05 31.52 -2.56
N SER A 414 -42.86 32.09 -2.51
CA SER A 414 -41.63 31.45 -2.97
C SER A 414 -40.55 31.63 -1.94
N ILE A 415 -39.83 30.55 -1.63
CA ILE A 415 -38.67 30.57 -0.74
C ILE A 415 -37.46 30.80 -1.63
N VAL A 416 -36.70 31.87 -1.39
CA VAL A 416 -35.51 32.21 -2.16
C VAL A 416 -34.32 32.20 -1.21
N PRO A 417 -33.53 31.12 -1.18
CA PRO A 417 -32.34 31.08 -0.35
C PRO A 417 -31.27 32.06 -0.83
N SER A 418 -30.30 32.34 0.02
CA SER A 418 -29.16 33.19 -0.29
C SER A 418 -27.96 32.73 0.53
N GLU A 419 -26.76 33.12 0.09
CA GLU A 419 -25.50 32.76 0.75
C GLU A 419 -25.25 31.25 0.79
N GLY A 420 -25.62 30.48 -0.26
CA GLY A 420 -25.24 29.06 -0.30
C GLY A 420 -23.75 28.84 -0.53
N VAL A 421 -23.36 27.57 -0.44
CA VAL A 421 -21.96 27.14 -0.58
C VAL A 421 -21.75 26.35 -1.86
N ASP A 422 -20.49 26.11 -2.24
CA ASP A 422 -20.13 25.19 -3.32
C ASP A 422 -20.87 25.45 -4.65
N GLY A 423 -21.06 26.74 -4.98
CA GLY A 423 -21.63 27.19 -6.24
C GLY A 423 -23.16 27.17 -6.36
N SER A 424 -23.91 26.91 -5.29
CA SER A 424 -25.40 26.94 -5.32
C SER A 424 -26.02 27.46 -4.04
N ASP A 425 -27.05 28.31 -4.14
CA ASP A 425 -27.84 28.78 -2.97
C ASP A 425 -28.62 27.64 -2.27
N SER A 426 -28.84 26.52 -2.95
CA SER A 426 -29.49 25.32 -2.39
C SER A 426 -28.52 24.42 -1.62
N ASN A 427 -27.21 24.58 -1.84
CA ASN A 427 -26.16 23.84 -1.15
C ASN A 427 -25.83 24.56 0.16
N GLN A 428 -25.84 23.83 1.25
CA GLN A 428 -25.70 24.33 2.61
C GLN A 428 -24.79 23.42 3.45
N VAL A 429 -24.39 23.91 4.61
CA VAL A 429 -23.56 23.17 5.57
C VAL A 429 -24.37 22.86 6.82
N ALA A 430 -24.28 21.64 7.32
CA ALA A 430 -24.95 21.20 8.53
C ALA A 430 -24.59 22.11 9.72
N GLY A 431 -25.59 22.62 10.43
CA GLY A 431 -25.49 23.54 11.55
C GLY A 431 -25.25 25.01 11.17
N ARG A 432 -24.93 25.30 9.90
CA ARG A 432 -24.68 26.67 9.43
C ARG A 432 -25.99 27.41 9.19
N PRO A 433 -26.18 28.61 9.78
CA PRO A 433 -27.32 29.45 9.48
C PRO A 433 -27.15 30.11 8.11
N TYR A 434 -28.21 30.07 7.30
CA TYR A 434 -28.26 30.77 6.02
C TYR A 434 -29.50 31.66 5.95
N PRO A 435 -29.37 32.89 5.42
CA PRO A 435 -30.50 33.78 5.22
C PRO A 435 -31.34 33.33 4.02
N PHE A 436 -32.65 33.57 4.09
CA PHE A 436 -33.55 33.34 2.96
C PHE A 436 -34.64 34.41 2.92
N ARG A 437 -35.28 34.53 1.76
CA ARG A 437 -36.38 35.46 1.52
C ARG A 437 -37.66 34.74 1.17
N LEU A 438 -38.77 35.39 1.46
CA LEU A 438 -40.08 35.00 0.96
C LEU A 438 -40.55 36.04 -0.05
N LYS A 439 -40.99 35.60 -1.22
CA LYS A 439 -41.58 36.47 -2.25
C LYS A 439 -43.00 36.04 -2.56
N ILE A 440 -43.91 37.00 -2.67
CA ILE A 440 -45.27 36.74 -3.18
C ILE A 440 -45.24 37.00 -4.67
N ARG A 441 -45.38 35.96 -5.49
CA ARG A 441 -45.32 36.03 -6.94
C ARG A 441 -46.69 35.72 -7.57
N GLY A 442 -47.04 36.46 -8.61
CA GLY A 442 -48.27 36.28 -9.39
C GLY A 442 -48.46 37.40 -10.42
N LYS A 443 -49.67 37.56 -10.95
CA LYS A 443 -49.97 38.64 -11.91
C LYS A 443 -50.29 39.95 -11.19
N GLU A 444 -49.62 41.06 -11.54
CA GLU A 444 -49.66 42.36 -10.85
C GLU A 444 -51.08 42.98 -10.73
N ASN A 445 -52.08 42.53 -11.53
CA ASN A 445 -53.46 43.08 -11.53
C ASN A 445 -54.60 42.05 -11.84
N GLY A 446 -54.53 40.78 -11.43
CA GLY A 446 -55.69 39.84 -11.59
C GLY A 446 -55.45 38.38 -11.16
N ASN A 447 -56.49 37.53 -11.27
CA ASN A 447 -56.40 36.06 -11.08
C ASN A 447 -55.58 35.48 -12.25
N GLY A 448 -54.28 35.25 -12.05
CA GLY A 448 -53.31 35.14 -13.14
C GLY A 448 -53.15 33.76 -13.80
N ASN A 449 -52.88 33.75 -15.12
CA ASN A 449 -51.75 33.08 -15.78
C ASN A 449 -51.49 33.73 -17.17
N MET A 450 -50.22 33.94 -17.56
CA MET A 450 -49.63 33.67 -18.89
C MET A 450 -48.09 33.82 -18.73
N LEU A 451 -47.47 32.84 -18.06
CA LEU A 451 -46.02 32.57 -17.89
C LEU A 451 -45.08 33.67 -17.37
N ASN A 452 -45.57 34.86 -17.01
CA ASN A 452 -44.71 35.99 -16.61
C ASN A 452 -45.23 36.61 -15.31
N CYS A 453 -44.91 35.99 -14.17
CA CYS A 453 -45.31 36.54 -12.87
C CYS A 453 -44.35 37.63 -12.41
N HIS A 454 -44.90 38.62 -11.73
CA HIS A 454 -44.14 39.65 -11.03
C HIS A 454 -44.30 39.47 -9.53
N ILE A 455 -43.43 40.14 -8.77
CA ILE A 455 -43.65 40.29 -7.34
C ILE A 455 -44.90 41.15 -7.15
N ILE A 456 -45.87 40.63 -6.40
CA ILE A 456 -47.07 41.37 -6.04
C ILE A 456 -46.67 42.37 -4.95
N LYS A 457 -46.63 43.66 -5.30
CA LYS A 457 -46.19 44.75 -4.42
C LYS A 457 -47.24 45.09 -3.35
N GLU A 458 -47.49 44.14 -2.47
CA GLU A 458 -48.36 44.28 -1.30
C GLU A 458 -47.51 44.40 -0.04
N THR A 459 -47.90 45.31 0.86
CA THR A 459 -47.26 45.47 2.18
C THR A 459 -48.28 45.07 3.24
N THR A 460 -48.08 43.91 3.85
CA THR A 460 -49.01 43.32 4.81
C THR A 460 -48.33 42.25 5.67
N ASP A 461 -48.88 42.01 6.86
CA ASP A 461 -48.47 40.90 7.71
C ASP A 461 -49.25 39.64 7.32
N ILE A 462 -48.54 38.55 7.02
CA ILE A 462 -49.12 37.27 6.61
C ILE A 462 -48.64 36.19 7.58
N ASN A 463 -49.58 35.37 8.06
CA ASN A 463 -49.25 34.16 8.80
C ASN A 463 -48.77 33.10 7.81
N VAL A 464 -47.46 32.84 7.81
CA VAL A 464 -46.82 31.79 7.01
C VAL A 464 -46.62 30.57 7.90
N THR A 465 -47.27 29.48 7.53
CA THR A 465 -47.07 28.17 8.14
C THR A 465 -45.95 27.47 7.42
N PHE A 466 -44.86 27.24 8.13
CA PHE A 466 -43.76 26.45 7.62
C PHE A 466 -44.00 24.98 7.97
N SER A 467 -43.47 24.10 7.13
CA SER A 467 -43.27 22.70 7.44
C SER A 467 -41.99 22.23 6.77
N ASN A 468 -41.43 21.11 7.21
CA ASN A 468 -40.25 20.55 6.57
C ASN A 468 -40.36 19.04 6.40
N SER A 469 -39.55 18.50 5.50
CA SER A 469 -39.25 17.08 5.42
C SER A 469 -37.76 16.90 5.20
N VAL A 470 -37.10 16.10 6.03
CA VAL A 470 -35.68 15.76 5.92
C VAL A 470 -35.55 14.33 5.41
N LEU A 471 -34.60 14.12 4.51
CA LEU A 471 -34.25 12.83 3.93
C LEU A 471 -32.75 12.57 4.17
N PRO A 472 -32.39 11.33 4.56
CA PRO A 472 -33.29 10.21 4.80
C PRO A 472 -34.10 10.36 6.11
N ALA A 473 -35.24 9.67 6.18
CA ALA A 473 -36.19 9.75 7.30
C ALA A 473 -35.63 9.27 8.66
N THR A 474 -34.37 8.81 8.68
CA THR A 474 -33.63 8.41 9.87
C THR A 474 -33.02 9.59 10.63
N SER A 475 -32.92 10.77 10.01
CA SER A 475 -32.52 11.99 10.74
C SER A 475 -33.59 12.36 11.75
N ASN A 476 -33.19 12.56 13.01
CA ASN A 476 -34.06 13.08 14.06
C ASN A 476 -34.11 14.61 14.08
N GLU A 477 -33.34 15.28 13.22
CA GLU A 477 -33.24 16.73 13.15
C GLU A 477 -34.24 17.29 12.13
N SER A 478 -34.80 18.46 12.42
CA SER A 478 -35.68 19.22 11.54
C SER A 478 -35.00 20.50 11.09
N ILE A 479 -35.43 21.05 9.95
CA ILE A 479 -35.04 22.43 9.61
C ILE A 479 -35.55 23.35 10.72
N GLU A 480 -34.65 24.13 11.29
CA GLU A 480 -34.98 25.22 12.20
C GLU A 480 -35.06 26.53 11.43
N ILE A 481 -36.01 27.38 11.79
CA ILE A 481 -36.16 28.73 11.25
C ILE A 481 -36.10 29.75 12.39
N LYS A 482 -35.57 30.92 12.07
CA LYS A 482 -35.48 32.06 12.98
C LYS A 482 -35.90 33.33 12.28
N LYS A 483 -36.80 34.08 12.93
CA LYS A 483 -37.11 35.46 12.59
C LYS A 483 -36.31 36.39 13.49
N GLU A 484 -35.93 37.57 12.99
CA GLU A 484 -35.30 38.61 13.80
C GLU A 484 -36.04 38.85 15.12
N GLY A 485 -35.29 38.94 16.21
CA GLY A 485 -35.83 39.09 17.57
C GLY A 485 -36.43 37.82 18.18
N SER A 486 -36.37 36.66 17.50
CA SER A 486 -36.84 35.37 18.02
C SER A 486 -35.72 34.34 18.18
N SER A 487 -35.96 33.30 18.97
CA SER A 487 -35.10 32.12 19.08
C SER A 487 -35.31 31.16 17.90
N TRP A 488 -34.31 30.33 17.61
CA TRP A 488 -34.45 29.20 16.69
C TRP A 488 -35.59 28.29 17.15
N ALA A 489 -36.37 27.81 16.18
CA ALA A 489 -37.44 26.86 16.40
C ALA A 489 -37.61 26.00 15.15
N GLU A 490 -38.08 24.76 15.32
CA GLU A 490 -38.42 23.90 14.20
C GLU A 490 -39.38 24.57 13.22
N ALA A 491 -39.20 24.29 11.94
CA ALA A 491 -39.98 24.88 10.86
C ALA A 491 -41.46 24.47 10.91
N ASN A 492 -41.89 23.43 11.64
CA ASN A 492 -43.27 22.97 11.69
C ASN A 492 -44.21 23.89 12.51
N LYS A 493 -44.22 25.19 12.18
CA LYS A 493 -44.90 26.26 12.94
C LYS A 493 -45.38 27.39 12.03
N SER A 494 -46.37 28.14 12.51
CA SER A 494 -46.79 29.39 11.87
C SER A 494 -46.06 30.60 12.46
N LEU A 495 -45.59 31.48 11.58
CA LEU A 495 -44.97 32.76 11.93
C LEU A 495 -45.74 33.90 11.25
N SER A 496 -45.99 34.99 11.97
CA SER A 496 -46.44 36.24 11.35
C SER A 496 -45.24 36.94 10.71
N ILE A 497 -45.26 37.03 9.39
CA ILE A 497 -44.19 37.57 8.54
C ILE A 497 -44.67 38.86 7.90
N SER A 498 -43.89 39.93 8.08
CA SER A 498 -44.17 41.23 7.47
C SER A 498 -43.59 41.28 6.07
N PHE A 499 -44.47 41.36 5.07
CA PHE A 499 -44.08 41.59 3.68
C PHE A 499 -44.06 43.08 3.40
N VAL A 500 -42.99 43.56 2.78
CA VAL A 500 -42.85 44.95 2.30
C VAL A 500 -42.65 44.88 0.80
N ASN A 501 -43.56 45.49 0.03
CA ASN A 501 -43.58 45.40 -1.44
C ASN A 501 -43.50 43.95 -1.96
N GLY A 502 -44.17 43.02 -1.28
CA GLY A 502 -44.23 41.60 -1.67
C GLY A 502 -43.04 40.74 -1.29
N VAL A 503 -42.08 41.27 -0.54
CA VAL A 503 -40.88 40.54 -0.07
C VAL A 503 -40.76 40.58 1.45
N ALA A 504 -40.31 39.48 2.04
CA ALA A 504 -39.91 39.40 3.45
C ALA A 504 -38.54 38.72 3.57
N GLY A 505 -37.77 39.01 4.62
CA GLY A 505 -36.42 38.48 4.80
C GLY A 505 -35.34 39.26 4.03
N GLY A 506 -35.65 40.45 3.51
CA GLY A 506 -34.78 41.28 2.69
C GLY A 506 -35.54 42.04 1.61
N ASP A 507 -34.87 42.30 0.49
CA ASP A 507 -35.45 42.94 -0.70
C ASP A 507 -35.51 41.99 -1.90
N GLU A 508 -35.91 42.49 -3.06
CA GLU A 508 -36.05 41.70 -4.29
C GLU A 508 -34.75 41.01 -4.73
N ASN A 509 -33.58 41.54 -4.36
CA ASN A 509 -32.27 41.07 -4.79
C ASN A 509 -31.48 40.35 -3.69
N GLN A 510 -31.57 40.80 -2.44
CA GLN A 510 -30.68 40.37 -1.36
C GLN A 510 -31.44 40.06 -0.07
N ALA A 511 -31.06 38.96 0.59
CA ALA A 511 -31.55 38.64 1.92
C ALA A 511 -30.85 39.52 2.96
N ASP A 512 -31.59 39.98 3.98
CA ASP A 512 -31.05 40.85 5.04
C ASP A 512 -30.72 40.11 6.35
N GLY A 513 -31.03 38.80 6.41
CA GLY A 513 -30.83 37.99 7.60
C GLY A 513 -31.93 38.08 8.65
N SER A 514 -33.01 38.83 8.39
CA SER A 514 -34.17 38.87 9.29
C SER A 514 -34.97 37.57 9.27
N LEU A 515 -34.78 36.73 8.24
CA LEU A 515 -35.20 35.33 8.19
C LEU A 515 -34.00 34.43 7.91
N GLN A 516 -33.83 33.41 8.73
CA GLN A 516 -32.72 32.46 8.66
C GLN A 516 -33.23 31.04 8.84
N ALA A 517 -32.57 30.09 8.17
CA ALA A 517 -32.80 28.67 8.32
C ALA A 517 -31.49 27.94 8.62
N ARG A 518 -31.58 26.76 9.23
CA ARG A 518 -30.47 25.81 9.38
C ARG A 518 -31.00 24.40 9.58
N LEU A 519 -30.17 23.40 9.28
CA LEU A 519 -30.40 22.01 9.67
C LEU A 519 -29.17 21.56 10.43
N ASN A 520 -29.31 21.07 11.68
CA ASN A 520 -28.18 20.60 12.48
C ASN A 520 -27.73 19.17 12.11
N ASP A 521 -27.90 18.82 10.84
CA ASP A 521 -27.59 17.50 10.29
C ASP A 521 -27.23 17.60 8.80
N ALA A 522 -26.59 16.56 8.28
CA ALA A 522 -26.37 16.40 6.85
C ALA A 522 -27.53 15.63 6.23
N GLY A 523 -27.80 15.87 4.94
CA GLY A 523 -28.96 15.28 4.28
C GLY A 523 -29.55 16.18 3.22
N LYS A 524 -30.70 15.74 2.69
CA LYS A 524 -31.56 16.56 1.84
C LYS A 524 -32.71 17.04 2.70
N ALA A 525 -33.06 18.30 2.60
CA ALA A 525 -34.25 18.79 3.31
C ALA A 525 -35.09 19.66 2.40
N LYS A 526 -36.40 19.57 2.57
CA LYS A 526 -37.38 20.37 1.83
C LYS A 526 -38.05 21.28 2.84
N LEU A 527 -37.92 22.59 2.66
CA LEU A 527 -38.64 23.58 3.44
C LEU A 527 -39.90 23.96 2.67
N THR A 528 -41.06 23.84 3.31
CA THR A 528 -42.35 24.18 2.73
C THR A 528 -42.91 25.40 3.44
N ALA A 529 -43.44 26.36 2.69
CA ALA A 529 -44.12 27.52 3.21
C ALA A 529 -45.55 27.56 2.67
N SER A 530 -46.52 27.69 3.57
CA SER A 530 -47.94 27.76 3.27
C SER A 530 -48.55 29.03 3.85
N ALA A 531 -49.28 29.81 3.03
CA ALA A 531 -49.85 31.07 3.46
C ALA A 531 -51.23 31.29 2.81
N ASN A 532 -52.17 31.86 3.55
CA ASN A 532 -53.44 32.31 2.97
C ASN A 532 -53.29 33.75 2.50
N ILE A 533 -53.52 33.98 1.21
CA ILE A 533 -53.44 35.30 0.59
C ILE A 533 -54.77 35.57 -0.11
N GLN A 534 -55.54 36.55 0.39
CA GLN A 534 -56.82 36.97 -0.20
C GLN A 534 -57.88 35.86 -0.32
N GLY A 535 -57.89 34.88 0.60
CA GLY A 535 -58.89 33.82 0.67
C GLY A 535 -58.41 32.47 0.15
N ASP A 536 -57.33 32.45 -0.63
CA ASP A 536 -56.74 31.23 -1.18
C ASP A 536 -55.48 30.82 -0.41
N THR A 537 -55.30 29.51 -0.18
CA THR A 537 -54.11 28.95 0.48
C THR A 537 -53.08 28.54 -0.56
N PHE A 538 -51.91 29.17 -0.50
CA PHE A 538 -50.77 28.90 -1.37
C PHE A 538 -49.72 28.11 -0.63
N THR A 539 -49.11 27.12 -1.28
CA THR A 539 -48.06 26.30 -0.69
C THR A 539 -46.94 26.15 -1.70
N THR A 540 -45.71 26.36 -1.24
CA THR A 540 -44.48 26.21 -2.02
C THR A 540 -43.48 25.41 -1.23
N SER A 541 -42.51 24.83 -1.90
CA SER A 541 -41.43 24.14 -1.24
C SER A 541 -40.11 24.31 -1.98
N GLU A 542 -39.03 24.44 -1.22
CA GLU A 542 -37.66 24.58 -1.73
C GLU A 542 -36.79 23.44 -1.19
N LYS A 543 -35.88 22.91 -2.02
CA LYS A 543 -35.03 21.77 -1.67
C LYS A 543 -33.61 22.25 -1.36
N PHE A 544 -33.03 21.70 -0.30
CA PHE A 544 -31.71 22.01 0.21
C PHE A 544 -30.87 20.75 0.36
N TYR A 545 -29.56 20.89 0.17
CA TYR A 545 -28.58 19.84 0.37
C TYR A 545 -27.60 20.27 1.45
N PHE A 546 -27.38 19.44 2.46
CA PHE A 546 -26.52 19.73 3.60
C PHE A 546 -25.37 18.72 3.66
N ARG A 547 -24.14 19.21 3.57
CA ARG A 547 -22.94 18.43 3.86
C ARG A 547 -22.40 18.75 5.26
N PRO A 548 -21.61 17.86 5.87
CA PRO A 548 -20.78 18.23 7.01
C PRO A 548 -19.87 19.42 6.70
N PHE A 549 -19.49 20.16 7.73
CA PHE A 549 -18.65 21.34 7.59
C PHE A 549 -17.20 20.97 7.27
N THR A 550 -16.65 20.03 8.02
CA THR A 550 -15.28 19.51 7.83
C THR A 550 -15.15 18.13 8.46
N ALA A 551 -14.07 17.41 8.12
CA ALA A 551 -13.71 16.15 8.75
C ALA A 551 -12.25 16.15 9.23
N ALA A 552 -11.97 15.38 10.29
CA ALA A 552 -10.64 15.23 10.87
C ALA A 552 -10.38 13.80 11.37
N LEU A 553 -9.12 13.51 11.67
CA LEU A 553 -8.67 12.24 12.25
C LEU A 553 -8.38 12.45 13.75
N CYS A 554 -9.11 11.74 14.61
CA CYS A 554 -9.17 12.00 16.05
C CYS A 554 -8.68 10.83 16.90
N ASP A 555 -8.19 11.13 18.10
CA ASP A 555 -8.12 10.16 19.21
C ASP A 555 -9.44 10.19 19.97
N GLN A 556 -10.44 9.46 19.47
CA GLN A 556 -11.82 9.45 19.96
C GLN A 556 -12.47 10.85 19.99
N SER A 557 -12.31 11.58 21.09
CA SER A 557 -12.86 12.92 21.33
C SER A 557 -11.81 14.02 21.48
N SER A 558 -10.54 13.71 21.28
CA SER A 558 -9.42 14.66 21.31
C SER A 558 -8.61 14.61 20.00
N ALA A 559 -7.76 15.62 19.79
CA ALA A 559 -6.77 15.56 18.71
C ALA A 559 -5.81 14.39 18.93
N LEU A 560 -5.24 13.89 17.83
CA LEU A 560 -4.15 12.92 17.91
C LEU A 560 -2.93 13.53 18.62
N PRO A 561 -2.09 12.69 19.29
CA PRO A 561 -0.85 13.17 19.91
C PRO A 561 0.10 13.75 18.87
N SER A 562 0.26 15.08 18.90
CA SER A 562 1.03 15.85 17.93
C SER A 562 2.27 16.47 18.56
N TYR A 563 3.32 15.67 18.75
CA TYR A 563 4.63 16.14 19.16
C TYR A 563 5.45 16.46 17.89
N THR A 564 5.50 17.73 17.54
CA THR A 564 6.01 18.22 16.24
C THR A 564 7.47 18.68 16.27
N ASP A 565 8.12 18.72 17.43
CA ASP A 565 9.47 19.25 17.61
C ASP A 565 10.25 18.63 18.80
N GLU A 566 11.45 19.14 19.06
CA GLU A 566 12.36 18.74 20.13
C GLU A 566 11.78 18.85 21.54
N LEU A 567 10.84 19.76 21.78
CA LEU A 567 10.37 20.13 23.12
C LEU A 567 9.19 19.29 23.59
N ASN A 568 8.52 18.61 22.67
CA ASN A 568 7.24 17.96 22.92
C ASN A 568 7.37 16.44 23.15
N GLY A 569 8.53 15.83 22.85
CA GLY A 569 8.86 14.45 23.25
C GLY A 569 8.41 13.36 22.27
N ALA A 570 8.62 12.10 22.65
CA ALA A 570 8.36 10.90 21.83
C ALA A 570 6.89 10.48 21.90
N TYR A 571 6.30 10.04 20.78
CA TYR A 571 4.96 9.44 20.76
C TYR A 571 5.02 7.92 20.77
N LEU A 572 5.42 7.34 19.64
CA LEU A 572 5.24 5.93 19.34
C LEU A 572 6.40 5.40 18.51
N THR A 573 6.75 4.15 18.75
CA THR A 573 7.76 3.47 17.97
C THR A 573 7.29 3.27 16.51
N SER A 574 8.13 3.59 15.54
CA SER A 574 7.88 3.36 14.11
C SER A 574 7.56 1.88 13.85
N GLY A 575 6.65 1.61 12.91
CA GLY A 575 6.15 0.27 12.58
C GLY A 575 5.14 -0.28 13.59
N THR A 576 4.70 0.51 14.56
CA THR A 576 3.65 0.12 15.53
C THR A 576 2.29 0.67 15.10
N ASP A 577 1.24 -0.14 15.31
CA ASP A 577 -0.13 0.27 15.06
C ASP A 577 -0.58 1.34 16.07
N PHE A 578 -1.27 2.37 15.58
CA PHE A 578 -2.11 3.24 16.40
C PHE A 578 -3.53 3.29 15.84
N ASN A 579 -4.49 3.57 16.72
CA ASN A 579 -5.89 3.68 16.34
C ASN A 579 -6.28 5.16 16.23
N ALA A 580 -7.10 5.47 15.25
CA ALA A 580 -7.67 6.80 15.08
C ALA A 580 -9.11 6.72 14.59
N TYR A 581 -9.87 7.80 14.74
CA TYR A 581 -11.31 7.83 14.45
C TYR A 581 -11.58 8.92 13.42
N LEU A 582 -12.27 8.56 12.35
CA LEU A 582 -12.68 9.50 11.30
C LEU A 582 -13.94 10.23 11.74
N LYS A 583 -13.92 11.56 11.73
CA LYS A 583 -15.01 12.36 12.29
C LYS A 583 -15.36 13.54 11.40
N ALA A 584 -16.58 13.53 10.85
CA ALA A 584 -17.18 14.66 10.16
C ALA A 584 -18.16 15.39 11.08
N VAL A 585 -18.12 16.72 11.11
CA VAL A 585 -18.82 17.53 12.12
C VAL A 585 -19.64 18.66 11.52
N ASN A 586 -20.60 19.15 12.30
CA ASN A 586 -21.38 20.34 11.96
C ASN A 586 -20.53 21.61 12.02
N TRP A 587 -21.08 22.69 11.47
CA TRP A 587 -20.45 23.99 11.37
C TRP A 587 -19.94 24.52 12.72
N ILE A 588 -18.69 24.99 12.71
CA ILE A 588 -18.00 25.56 13.87
C ILE A 588 -17.72 27.02 13.56
N LYS A 589 -18.40 27.93 14.25
CA LYS A 589 -18.36 29.37 13.94
C LYS A 589 -16.95 29.94 14.05
N GLU A 590 -16.17 29.44 14.98
CA GLU A 590 -14.80 29.87 15.26
C GLU A 590 -13.81 29.54 14.13
N LEU A 591 -14.17 28.60 13.25
CA LEU A 591 -13.33 28.19 12.12
C LEU A 591 -13.79 28.75 10.78
N ASP A 592 -14.92 29.47 10.72
CA ASP A 592 -15.48 30.01 9.48
C ASP A 592 -15.92 31.47 9.69
N SER A 593 -14.98 32.37 9.39
CA SER A 593 -15.10 33.80 9.60
C SER A 593 -16.13 34.46 8.67
N GLY A 594 -16.59 35.66 9.03
CA GLY A 594 -17.70 36.35 8.35
C GLY A 594 -19.03 36.14 9.06
N THR A 595 -20.13 36.73 8.56
CA THR A 595 -21.44 36.64 9.26
C THR A 595 -22.01 35.22 9.16
N TYR A 596 -22.05 34.67 7.94
CA TYR A 596 -22.57 33.33 7.64
C TYR A 596 -21.48 32.32 7.29
N GLY A 597 -20.23 32.77 7.13
CA GLY A 597 -19.14 31.92 6.67
C GLY A 597 -19.27 31.48 5.22
N ASN A 598 -18.21 30.92 4.64
CA ASN A 598 -18.22 30.35 3.29
C ASN A 598 -18.41 28.82 3.30
N GLY A 599 -18.53 28.20 4.47
CA GLY A 599 -18.68 26.75 4.61
C GLY A 599 -17.36 25.96 4.48
N ILE A 600 -16.21 26.63 4.59
CA ILE A 600 -14.87 26.03 4.56
C ILE A 600 -14.09 26.51 5.81
N PRO A 601 -13.38 25.62 6.54
CA PRO A 601 -12.49 26.06 7.61
C PRO A 601 -11.40 27.01 7.12
N ASP A 602 -11.22 28.15 7.80
CA ASP A 602 -10.20 29.16 7.49
C ASP A 602 -8.80 28.75 7.97
N HIS A 603 -8.71 27.81 8.93
CA HIS A 603 -7.46 27.26 9.47
C HIS A 603 -7.69 25.90 10.14
N ASP A 604 -6.63 25.09 10.27
CA ASP A 604 -6.70 23.79 10.92
C ASP A 604 -6.76 23.90 12.45
N ASN A 605 -7.75 23.26 13.06
CA ASN A 605 -7.86 23.12 14.50
C ASN A 605 -8.48 21.76 14.88
N PRO A 606 -7.70 20.66 14.77
CA PRO A 606 -8.22 19.31 14.99
C PRO A 606 -8.74 19.12 16.43
N SER A 607 -8.18 19.81 17.42
CA SER A 607 -8.69 19.76 18.81
C SER A 607 -10.14 20.23 18.91
N LEU A 608 -10.48 21.33 18.24
CA LEU A 608 -11.85 21.86 18.24
C LEU A 608 -12.79 20.93 17.46
N VAL A 609 -12.37 20.42 16.29
CA VAL A 609 -13.17 19.48 15.48
C VAL A 609 -13.41 18.17 16.23
N CYS A 610 -12.36 17.56 16.79
CA CYS A 610 -12.45 16.30 17.52
C CYS A 610 -13.30 16.40 18.79
N SER A 611 -13.45 17.59 19.38
CA SER A 611 -14.34 17.82 20.52
C SER A 611 -15.83 17.89 20.19
N GLN A 612 -16.20 18.10 18.91
CA GLN A 612 -17.61 18.19 18.50
C GLN A 612 -18.30 16.82 18.49
N VAL A 613 -19.62 16.78 18.36
CA VAL A 613 -20.34 15.54 18.04
C VAL A 613 -20.28 15.31 16.52
N ALA A 614 -20.18 14.05 16.08
CA ALA A 614 -20.22 13.72 14.66
C ALA A 614 -21.60 14.09 14.06
N THR A 615 -21.62 14.52 12.80
CA THR A 615 -22.87 14.88 12.09
C THR A 615 -23.76 13.63 11.93
N PRO A 616 -24.91 13.51 12.61
CA PRO A 616 -25.58 12.22 12.79
C PRO A 616 -25.91 11.45 11.50
N SER A 617 -26.46 12.13 10.50
CA SER A 617 -26.96 11.52 9.26
C SER A 617 -26.02 11.68 8.08
N TYR A 618 -24.76 12.10 8.29
CA TYR A 618 -23.79 12.18 7.18
C TYR A 618 -23.59 10.83 6.49
N ILE A 619 -23.77 9.74 7.24
CA ILE A 619 -23.61 8.36 6.78
C ILE A 619 -24.83 7.81 6.04
N THR A 620 -25.98 8.47 6.13
CA THR A 620 -27.23 7.99 5.56
C THR A 620 -27.64 8.89 4.40
N HIS A 621 -27.54 8.41 3.16
CA HIS A 621 -28.20 9.08 2.04
C HIS A 621 -28.56 8.17 0.86
N SER A 622 -29.63 8.53 0.14
CA SER A 622 -30.25 7.71 -0.89
C SER A 622 -29.47 7.55 -2.20
N GLU A 623 -28.36 8.26 -2.39
CA GLU A 623 -27.62 8.34 -3.67
C GLU A 623 -26.17 7.79 -3.57
N GLY A 624 -25.85 7.05 -2.50
CA GLY A 624 -24.53 6.42 -2.29
C GLY A 624 -24.16 6.29 -0.80
N ASN A 625 -23.06 5.60 -0.49
CA ASN A 625 -22.52 5.53 0.87
C ASN A 625 -21.62 6.76 1.14
N ALA A 626 -21.61 7.27 2.37
CA ALA A 626 -20.61 8.25 2.79
C ALA A 626 -19.23 7.62 2.75
N LYS A 627 -18.23 8.32 2.20
CA LYS A 627 -16.87 7.80 2.04
C LYS A 627 -15.86 8.82 2.51
N LEU A 628 -15.16 8.50 3.60
CA LEU A 628 -14.05 9.32 4.04
C LEU A 628 -12.76 8.76 3.45
N ASN A 629 -12.05 9.63 2.75
CA ASN A 629 -10.74 9.35 2.18
C ASN A 629 -9.67 9.89 3.12
N LEU A 630 -8.51 9.24 3.09
CA LEU A 630 -7.32 9.70 3.81
C LEU A 630 -6.23 10.07 2.83
N SER A 631 -5.60 11.21 3.07
CA SER A 631 -4.28 11.49 2.53
C SER A 631 -3.33 11.86 3.66
N SER A 632 -2.04 11.64 3.44
CA SER A 632 -1.00 11.92 4.42
C SER A 632 0.15 12.67 3.77
N GLN A 633 0.79 13.51 4.57
CA GLN A 633 2.03 14.19 4.22
C GLN A 633 2.99 14.17 5.41
N LEU A 634 4.28 14.30 5.13
CA LEU A 634 5.30 14.36 6.16
C LEU A 634 5.37 15.80 6.71
N ASP A 635 5.09 15.96 8.00
CA ASP A 635 5.18 17.24 8.71
C ASP A 635 6.60 17.49 9.25
N TYR A 636 7.24 16.43 9.75
CA TYR A 636 8.62 16.48 10.22
C TYR A 636 9.31 15.13 9.97
N PRO A 637 10.57 15.11 9.48
CA PRO A 637 11.34 16.24 8.97
C PRO A 637 10.85 16.62 7.55
N LEU A 638 10.80 17.91 7.23
CA LEU A 638 10.21 18.41 5.97
C LEU A 638 10.86 17.85 4.69
N SER A 639 12.13 17.45 4.74
CA SER A 639 12.88 16.89 3.60
C SER A 639 12.96 15.36 3.62
N GLY A 640 12.23 14.70 4.51
CA GLY A 640 12.23 13.24 4.64
C GLY A 640 11.37 12.54 3.58
N ALA A 641 11.48 11.23 3.55
CA ALA A 641 10.62 10.35 2.76
C ALA A 641 9.32 10.05 3.51
N ILE A 642 8.19 10.00 2.80
CA ILE A 642 6.89 9.67 3.40
C ILE A 642 6.81 8.22 3.92
N GLY A 643 7.67 7.32 3.44
CA GLY A 643 7.62 5.90 3.78
C GLY A 643 6.36 5.20 3.27
N VAL A 644 6.02 4.08 3.89
CA VAL A 644 4.84 3.26 3.63
C VAL A 644 3.87 3.43 4.80
N ILE A 645 2.68 3.94 4.49
CA ILE A 645 1.59 4.08 5.44
C ILE A 645 0.51 3.07 5.04
N THR A 646 0.13 2.23 6.00
CA THR A 646 -1.00 1.32 5.85
C THR A 646 -2.12 1.69 6.80
N VAL A 647 -3.34 1.56 6.32
CA VAL A 647 -4.58 1.91 7.01
C VAL A 647 -5.50 0.72 6.88
N ASP A 648 -5.93 0.14 8.00
CA ASP A 648 -6.70 -1.10 8.09
C ASP A 648 -6.11 -2.25 7.22
N GLY A 649 -4.77 -2.28 7.09
CA GLY A 649 -4.03 -3.28 6.31
C GLY A 649 -3.89 -2.98 4.81
N GLN A 650 -4.38 -1.84 4.33
CA GLN A 650 -4.29 -1.40 2.93
C GLN A 650 -3.36 -0.18 2.77
N PRO A 651 -2.68 0.02 1.63
CA PRO A 651 -1.93 1.24 1.36
C PRO A 651 -2.81 2.50 1.41
N ILE A 652 -2.30 3.61 1.95
CA ILE A 652 -3.10 4.84 2.08
C ILE A 652 -3.54 5.46 0.75
N ALA A 653 -2.77 5.27 -0.34
CA ALA A 653 -3.00 5.93 -1.63
C ALA A 653 -4.39 5.67 -2.22
N ASP A 654 -4.98 4.52 -1.92
CA ASP A 654 -6.30 4.10 -2.40
C ASP A 654 -7.31 3.94 -1.24
N PHE A 655 -6.96 4.44 -0.05
CA PHE A 655 -7.78 4.25 1.13
C PHE A 655 -9.04 5.12 1.06
N ASN A 656 -10.18 4.44 1.01
CA ASN A 656 -11.48 5.00 1.28
C ASN A 656 -12.17 4.09 2.27
N LYS A 657 -12.84 4.69 3.26
CA LYS A 657 -13.67 3.96 4.21
C LYS A 657 -15.11 4.39 4.02
N GLU A 658 -15.93 3.45 3.55
CA GLU A 658 -17.37 3.63 3.59
C GLU A 658 -17.80 3.69 5.05
N VAL A 659 -18.51 4.76 5.40
CA VAL A 659 -19.00 4.95 6.75
C VAL A 659 -20.47 4.55 6.81
N THR A 660 -20.76 3.54 7.62
CA THR A 660 -22.09 2.98 7.86
C THR A 660 -22.49 3.14 9.32
N SER A 661 -23.76 2.88 9.64
CA SER A 661 -24.23 2.93 11.03
C SER A 661 -23.51 1.94 11.95
N GLU A 662 -22.97 0.86 11.40
CA GLU A 662 -22.24 -0.18 12.13
C GLU A 662 -20.78 0.21 12.41
N ASN A 663 -20.13 0.92 11.49
CA ASN A 663 -18.70 1.20 11.55
C ASN A 663 -18.33 2.68 11.84
N GLN A 664 -19.32 3.57 11.97
CA GLN A 664 -19.11 5.02 12.20
C GLN A 664 -18.27 5.35 13.44
N ASN A 665 -18.28 4.48 14.45
CA ASN A 665 -17.50 4.63 15.68
C ASN A 665 -16.33 3.62 15.74
N SER A 666 -16.04 2.92 14.64
CA SER A 666 -14.92 1.99 14.56
C SER A 666 -13.62 2.78 14.48
N SER A 667 -12.61 2.32 15.21
CA SER A 667 -11.26 2.81 15.00
C SER A 667 -10.75 2.35 13.63
N THR A 668 -10.02 3.24 12.97
CA THR A 668 -9.16 2.97 11.84
C THR A 668 -7.75 2.72 12.37
N LYS A 669 -7.19 1.55 12.10
CA LYS A 669 -5.85 1.16 12.51
C LYS A 669 -4.84 1.65 11.49
N ILE A 670 -3.84 2.40 11.92
CA ILE A 670 -2.81 2.98 11.05
C ILE A 670 -1.44 2.48 11.49
N ASN A 671 -0.60 2.10 10.53
CA ASN A 671 0.79 1.72 10.73
C ASN A 671 1.69 2.49 9.75
N TRP A 672 2.84 2.94 10.22
CA TRP A 672 3.80 3.68 9.42
C TRP A 672 5.21 3.15 9.67
N ASN A 673 5.92 2.81 8.60
CA ASN A 673 7.25 2.20 8.70
C ASN A 673 8.41 3.21 8.78
N GLU A 674 8.12 4.51 8.82
CA GLU A 674 9.11 5.57 8.92
C GLU A 674 9.04 6.32 10.26
N VAL A 675 9.97 7.25 10.48
CA VAL A 675 10.04 8.10 11.68
C VAL A 675 9.76 9.56 11.35
N GLY A 676 9.30 10.30 12.37
CA GLY A 676 8.95 11.71 12.24
C GLY A 676 7.51 12.00 12.66
N THR A 677 6.91 13.03 12.09
CA THR A 677 5.52 13.43 12.36
C THR A 677 4.76 13.49 11.05
N LEU A 678 3.59 12.87 11.02
CA LEU A 678 2.68 12.87 9.87
C LEU A 678 1.58 13.91 10.08
N SER A 679 1.13 14.51 8.97
CA SER A 679 -0.13 15.25 8.91
C SER A 679 -1.11 14.47 8.02
N PHE A 680 -2.32 14.25 8.53
CA PHE A 680 -3.40 13.54 7.84
C PHE A 680 -4.52 14.50 7.48
N ASP A 681 -5.03 14.34 6.26
CA ASP A 681 -6.22 15.00 5.78
C ASP A 681 -7.35 13.98 5.63
N VAL A 682 -8.54 14.37 6.07
CA VAL A 682 -9.77 13.56 5.96
C VAL A 682 -10.77 14.33 5.13
N PHE A 683 -11.14 13.79 3.97
CA PHE A 683 -12.02 14.51 3.05
C PHE A 683 -12.96 13.58 2.28
N GLN A 684 -13.99 14.18 1.69
CA GLN A 684 -14.85 13.52 0.71
C GLN A 684 -15.11 14.48 -0.43
N ASN A 685 -14.83 14.03 -1.66
CA ASN A 685 -15.20 14.77 -2.86
C ASN A 685 -16.61 14.37 -3.31
N ASP A 686 -17.30 15.31 -3.96
CA ASP A 686 -18.59 15.11 -4.62
C ASP A 686 -19.63 14.42 -3.72
N TYR A 687 -19.86 14.96 -2.53
CA TYR A 687 -20.89 14.46 -1.61
C TYR A 687 -22.27 14.46 -2.31
N PHE A 688 -23.04 13.39 -2.15
CA PHE A 688 -24.23 13.07 -2.97
C PHE A 688 -23.98 12.94 -4.48
N ASN A 689 -22.77 12.59 -4.92
CA ASN A 689 -22.37 12.60 -6.34
C ASN A 689 -22.61 13.97 -7.02
N ARG A 690 -22.62 15.06 -6.23
CA ARG A 690 -22.79 16.43 -6.73
C ARG A 690 -21.43 17.05 -6.93
N SER A 691 -21.06 17.26 -8.19
CA SER A 691 -19.80 17.87 -8.58
C SER A 691 -19.48 19.12 -7.75
N GLY A 692 -18.36 19.10 -7.02
CA GLY A 692 -17.87 20.22 -6.22
C GLY A 692 -18.49 20.39 -4.83
N PHE A 693 -19.48 19.56 -4.44
CA PHE A 693 -20.08 19.58 -3.10
C PHE A 693 -19.21 18.78 -2.12
N ASN A 694 -18.03 19.30 -1.79
CA ASN A 694 -16.98 18.55 -1.09
C ASN A 694 -17.03 18.74 0.43
N ILE A 695 -16.73 17.69 1.20
CA ILE A 695 -16.43 17.80 2.64
C ILE A 695 -14.93 18.14 2.78
N PRO A 696 -14.57 19.36 3.20
CA PRO A 696 -13.17 19.76 3.35
C PRO A 696 -12.52 19.13 4.58
N SER A 697 -11.19 19.00 4.53
CA SER A 697 -10.38 18.47 5.62
C SER A 697 -10.06 19.55 6.67
N THR A 698 -9.88 19.10 7.91
CA THR A 698 -9.09 19.76 8.94
C THR A 698 -7.88 18.86 9.23
N ALA A 699 -6.69 19.34 8.90
CA ALA A 699 -5.47 18.55 8.99
C ALA A 699 -5.16 18.15 10.45
N SER A 700 -4.82 16.88 10.65
CA SER A 700 -4.55 16.28 11.96
C SER A 700 -3.12 15.74 12.01
N LYS A 701 -2.32 16.22 12.96
CA LYS A 701 -0.92 15.81 13.11
C LYS A 701 -0.76 14.66 14.11
N VAL A 702 0.17 13.75 13.83
CA VAL A 702 0.50 12.62 14.72
C VAL A 702 1.98 12.26 14.65
N GLY A 703 2.60 12.11 15.81
CA GLY A 703 4.05 11.89 15.94
C GLY A 703 4.55 12.56 17.22
N ARG A 704 5.83 12.52 17.58
CA ARG A 704 6.94 12.01 16.78
C ARG A 704 7.10 10.51 16.92
N PHE A 705 7.10 9.82 15.78
CA PHE A 705 7.53 8.44 15.66
C PHE A 705 9.05 8.36 15.70
N TYR A 706 9.59 7.41 16.45
CA TYR A 706 11.04 7.19 16.63
C TYR A 706 11.43 5.74 16.29
N PRO A 707 12.71 5.43 16.02
CA PRO A 707 13.14 4.08 15.68
C PRO A 707 12.76 3.06 16.75
N ALA A 708 12.47 1.82 16.34
CA ALA A 708 12.14 0.73 17.26
C ALA A 708 13.36 0.15 17.93
N TYR A 709 14.43 -0.02 17.17
CA TYR A 709 15.70 -0.51 17.67
C TYR A 709 16.84 -0.09 16.74
N PHE A 710 18.05 -0.29 17.21
CA PHE A 710 19.29 0.02 16.52
C PHE A 710 20.12 -1.26 16.43
N SER A 711 20.84 -1.49 15.33
CA SER A 711 21.68 -2.68 15.21
C SER A 711 23.09 -2.29 14.78
N ILE A 712 24.11 -2.87 15.42
CA ILE A 712 25.48 -2.76 14.93
C ILE A 712 25.56 -3.56 13.63
N THR A 713 25.84 -2.87 12.53
CA THR A 713 25.93 -3.47 11.19
C THR A 713 27.36 -3.64 10.70
N ASN A 714 28.31 -2.90 11.29
CA ASN A 714 29.74 -3.09 11.04
C ASN A 714 30.57 -2.85 12.31
N THR A 715 31.62 -3.67 12.48
CA THR A 715 32.72 -3.41 13.41
C THR A 715 33.98 -3.90 12.73
N GLU A 716 34.90 -2.98 12.43
CA GLU A 716 36.13 -3.28 11.71
C GLU A 716 37.35 -2.77 12.50
N TRP A 717 38.35 -3.63 12.60
CA TRP A 717 39.64 -3.33 13.21
C TRP A 717 40.72 -3.58 12.16
N ASP A 718 41.29 -2.51 11.62
CA ASP A 718 42.38 -2.60 10.67
C ASP A 718 43.73 -2.53 11.37
N TYR A 719 44.59 -3.48 11.04
CA TYR A 719 45.88 -3.66 11.68
C TYR A 719 47.04 -3.10 10.84
N PRO A 720 48.22 -2.85 11.45
CA PRO A 720 49.43 -2.54 10.69
C PRO A 720 49.78 -3.67 9.69
N GLN A 721 50.07 -3.28 8.44
CA GLN A 721 50.45 -4.23 7.39
C GLN A 721 51.68 -5.05 7.78
N LYS A 722 51.72 -6.31 7.35
CA LYS A 722 52.79 -7.27 7.66
C LYS A 722 52.90 -7.68 9.13
N GLN A 723 51.92 -7.36 9.98
CA GLN A 723 51.76 -7.99 11.30
C GLN A 723 50.74 -9.12 11.21
N GLY A 724 51.24 -10.32 10.97
CA GLY A 724 50.51 -11.57 10.86
C GLY A 724 50.15 -11.97 9.43
N THR A 725 49.59 -11.04 8.67
CA THR A 725 49.31 -11.20 7.23
C THR A 725 49.85 -10.01 6.44
N SER A 726 49.78 -10.05 5.10
CA SER A 726 50.17 -8.90 4.28
C SER A 726 49.35 -7.64 4.58
N GLU A 727 48.07 -7.78 4.91
CA GLU A 727 47.19 -6.67 5.27
C GLU A 727 47.20 -6.35 6.78
N GLY A 728 47.68 -7.27 7.61
CA GLY A 728 47.65 -7.16 9.07
C GLY A 728 46.57 -8.05 9.70
N SER A 729 46.80 -8.46 10.94
CA SER A 729 45.85 -9.30 11.71
C SER A 729 45.96 -9.16 13.23
N PHE A 730 46.98 -8.45 13.72
CA PHE A 730 47.13 -8.11 15.13
C PHE A 730 47.87 -6.77 15.28
N VAL A 731 47.71 -6.14 16.45
CA VAL A 731 48.43 -4.92 16.83
C VAL A 731 49.15 -5.12 18.17
N TYR A 732 50.28 -4.43 18.37
CA TYR A 732 50.91 -4.39 19.69
C TYR A 732 50.27 -3.31 20.58
N MET A 733 50.27 -3.52 21.89
CA MET A 733 49.80 -2.49 22.82
C MET A 733 50.64 -1.21 22.72
N ASP A 734 49.99 -0.05 22.79
CA ASP A 734 50.49 1.30 22.49
C ASP A 734 50.84 1.56 21.00
N GLN A 735 50.63 0.59 20.11
CA GLN A 735 50.72 0.81 18.67
C GLN A 735 49.36 1.25 18.12
N PHE A 736 49.39 2.18 17.17
CA PHE A 736 48.17 2.62 16.50
C PHE A 736 47.57 1.51 15.64
N PHE A 737 46.25 1.35 15.74
CA PHE A 737 45.48 0.69 14.69
C PHE A 737 45.58 1.51 13.40
N LYS A 738 45.45 0.83 12.26
CA LYS A 738 45.42 1.51 10.96
C LYS A 738 44.10 2.24 10.78
N ASN A 739 42.98 1.59 11.12
CA ASN A 739 41.64 2.15 11.17
C ASN A 739 40.74 1.39 12.16
N VAL A 740 39.71 2.03 12.69
CA VAL A 740 38.68 1.45 13.56
C VAL A 740 37.33 2.02 13.16
N ASP A 741 36.44 1.15 12.68
CA ASP A 741 35.13 1.55 12.18
C ASP A 741 33.99 0.90 12.96
N PHE A 742 32.99 1.72 13.26
CA PHE A 742 31.71 1.28 13.82
C PHE A 742 30.58 1.80 12.94
N GLN A 743 29.58 0.93 12.71
CA GLN A 743 28.35 1.32 12.03
C GLN A 743 27.13 0.80 12.78
N VAL A 744 26.13 1.67 12.95
CA VAL A 744 24.84 1.36 13.55
C VAL A 744 23.71 1.84 12.65
N THR A 745 22.74 0.99 12.37
CA THR A 745 21.55 1.33 11.56
C THR A 745 20.30 1.33 12.43
N ALA A 746 19.40 2.28 12.18
CA ALA A 746 18.11 2.40 12.87
C ALA A 746 17.00 1.63 12.11
N TYR A 747 16.13 0.94 12.84
CA TYR A 747 15.08 0.09 12.27
C TYR A 747 13.69 0.40 12.85
N SER A 748 12.66 0.16 12.05
CA SER A 748 11.26 0.16 12.48
C SER A 748 10.88 -1.17 13.15
N ALA A 749 9.72 -1.23 13.79
CA ALA A 749 9.18 -2.46 14.35
C ALA A 749 8.77 -3.49 13.27
N LEU A 750 8.79 -3.10 11.99
CA LEU A 750 8.58 -3.98 10.84
C LEU A 750 9.89 -4.54 10.26
N ASP A 751 11.01 -4.37 10.98
CA ASP A 751 12.36 -4.82 10.58
C ASP A 751 12.86 -4.17 9.27
N SER A 752 12.29 -3.03 8.89
CA SER A 752 12.78 -2.19 7.79
C SER A 752 13.71 -1.10 8.32
N GLU A 753 14.78 -0.80 7.59
CA GLU A 753 15.61 0.37 7.87
C GLU A 753 14.74 1.62 7.77
N VAL A 754 14.87 2.50 8.76
CA VAL A 754 14.26 3.82 8.67
C VAL A 754 15.20 4.76 7.91
N THR A 755 14.70 5.82 7.29
CA THR A 755 15.54 6.78 6.54
C THR A 755 15.56 8.16 7.16
N ASN A 756 14.44 8.63 7.71
CA ASN A 756 14.28 10.02 8.13
C ASN A 756 15.00 10.35 9.43
N TYR A 757 15.38 9.35 10.23
CA TYR A 757 16.02 9.57 11.52
C TYR A 757 17.33 10.36 11.39
N GLY A 758 18.07 10.14 10.31
CA GLY A 758 19.27 10.90 9.97
C GLY A 758 19.05 12.41 9.81
N LEU A 759 17.83 12.83 9.49
CA LEU A 759 17.43 14.22 9.26
C LEU A 759 16.90 14.90 10.53
N PHE A 760 16.78 14.18 11.64
CA PHE A 760 16.37 14.78 12.91
C PHE A 760 17.43 15.77 13.40
N ASN A 761 17.01 16.72 14.25
CA ASN A 761 17.98 17.54 14.96
C ASN A 761 18.84 16.66 15.88
N ASN A 762 20.09 17.05 16.09
CA ASN A 762 21.07 16.31 16.88
C ASN A 762 20.56 16.02 18.30
N GLU A 763 19.78 16.93 18.91
CA GLU A 763 19.20 16.71 20.24
C GLU A 763 18.26 15.49 20.33
N LEU A 764 17.73 15.02 19.18
CA LEU A 764 16.84 13.87 19.08
C LEU A 764 17.54 12.59 18.61
N LYS A 765 18.77 12.72 18.11
CA LYS A 765 19.57 11.60 17.64
C LYS A 765 20.22 10.89 18.82
N SER A 766 20.39 9.58 18.69
CA SER A 766 21.08 8.79 19.69
C SER A 766 22.59 8.97 19.57
N ARG A 767 23.26 8.93 20.72
CA ARG A 767 24.72 8.95 20.85
C ARG A 767 25.22 7.63 21.43
N PHE A 768 26.47 7.31 21.17
CA PHE A 768 27.07 6.05 21.56
C PHE A 768 28.27 6.26 22.49
N SER A 769 28.60 5.23 23.26
CA SER A 769 29.86 5.20 24.01
C SER A 769 30.42 3.78 24.05
N LEU A 770 31.74 3.66 24.23
CA LEU A 770 32.39 2.36 24.31
C LEU A 770 32.14 1.74 25.68
N GLY A 771 31.67 0.50 25.69
CA GLY A 771 31.35 -0.33 26.85
C GLY A 771 32.14 -1.63 26.87
N GLY A 772 31.83 -2.48 27.86
CA GLY A 772 32.52 -3.75 28.07
C GLY A 772 33.82 -3.70 28.89
N GLU A 773 34.36 -4.88 29.18
CA GLU A 773 35.64 -5.04 29.87
C GLU A 773 36.78 -4.51 28.99
N TYR A 774 37.77 -3.86 29.60
CA TYR A 774 38.91 -3.24 28.92
C TYR A 774 38.62 -2.04 28.00
N ALA A 775 37.38 -1.53 27.92
CA ALA A 775 37.06 -0.33 27.12
C ALA A 775 37.97 0.88 27.46
N SER A 776 38.32 1.05 28.74
CA SER A 776 39.23 2.09 29.20
C SER A 776 40.68 1.95 28.73
N ARG A 777 41.04 0.81 28.11
CA ARG A 777 42.36 0.60 27.49
C ARG A 777 42.46 1.25 26.12
N LEU A 778 41.32 1.48 25.45
CA LEU A 778 41.24 2.20 24.19
C LEU A 778 41.09 3.70 24.46
N ASN A 779 41.75 4.52 23.67
CA ASN A 779 41.61 5.97 23.73
C ASN A 779 40.47 6.48 22.81
N ILE A 780 39.33 5.81 22.87
CA ILE A 780 38.08 6.23 22.22
C ILE A 780 37.20 6.86 23.28
N THR A 781 36.80 8.11 23.07
CA THR A 781 35.98 8.89 24.00
C THR A 781 34.55 9.05 23.47
N ASP A 782 33.62 9.46 24.35
CA ASP A 782 32.23 9.72 23.94
C ASP A 782 32.12 10.82 22.86
N VAL A 783 33.09 11.73 22.77
CA VAL A 783 33.15 12.76 21.72
C VAL A 783 33.46 12.15 20.35
N ASP A 784 34.21 11.05 20.32
CA ASP A 784 34.51 10.34 19.08
C ASP A 784 33.32 9.51 18.57
N LEU A 785 32.28 9.33 19.41
CA LEU A 785 31.12 8.47 19.18
C LEU A 785 29.78 9.22 19.32
N ASP A 786 29.80 10.54 19.12
CA ASP A 786 28.64 11.41 19.33
C ASP A 786 27.56 11.27 18.25
N GLU A 787 26.46 12.00 18.39
CA GLU A 787 25.33 11.98 17.45
C GLU A 787 25.61 12.63 16.08
N THR A 788 26.76 13.28 15.88
CA THR A 788 27.07 13.98 14.62
C THR A 788 27.43 13.02 13.48
N HIS A 789 27.69 11.75 13.81
CA HIS A 789 28.04 10.71 12.86
C HIS A 789 26.84 10.02 12.18
N TRP A 790 25.61 10.46 12.46
CA TRP A 790 24.43 10.03 11.71
C TRP A 790 24.43 10.63 10.29
N SER A 791 24.38 9.77 9.28
CA SER A 791 24.13 10.16 7.90
C SER A 791 22.64 10.49 7.67
N ASP A 792 22.34 11.16 6.55
CA ASP A 792 20.98 11.50 6.11
C ASP A 792 20.08 10.27 5.86
N LYS A 793 20.61 9.05 5.91
CA LYS A 793 19.88 7.78 5.73
C LYS A 793 19.72 6.97 7.01
N ALA A 794 19.83 7.60 8.17
CA ALA A 794 19.73 6.92 9.46
C ALA A 794 20.72 5.74 9.61
N VAL A 795 21.94 5.95 9.12
CA VAL A 795 23.10 5.10 9.41
C VAL A 795 24.11 5.96 10.14
N TRP A 796 24.42 5.57 11.37
CA TRP A 796 25.47 6.17 12.18
C TRP A 796 26.77 5.48 11.85
N GLN A 797 27.80 6.24 11.50
CA GLN A 797 29.06 5.65 11.09
C GLN A 797 30.26 6.53 11.46
N VAL A 798 31.21 5.91 12.15
CA VAL A 798 32.52 6.49 12.43
C VAL A 798 33.52 5.77 11.53
N THR A 799 34.12 6.47 10.56
CA THR A 799 35.05 5.88 9.57
C THR A 799 36.44 6.51 9.52
N ASN A 800 36.83 7.30 10.52
CA ASN A 800 38.08 8.06 10.46
C ASN A 800 38.77 8.15 11.82
N LEU A 801 38.79 7.06 12.58
CA LEU A 801 39.67 6.93 13.75
C LEU A 801 41.12 6.55 13.35
N ASP A 802 41.45 6.81 12.07
CA ASP A 802 42.72 6.54 11.40
C ASP A 802 43.93 6.98 12.23
N HIS A 803 44.77 6.00 12.59
CA HIS A 803 46.02 6.20 13.32
C HIS A 803 45.87 6.99 14.65
N ALA A 804 44.66 7.10 15.18
CA ALA A 804 44.40 7.79 16.45
C ALA A 804 44.19 6.80 17.59
N VAL A 805 43.67 5.60 17.28
CA VAL A 805 43.32 4.60 18.29
C VAL A 805 44.49 3.69 18.63
N THR A 806 44.72 3.51 19.92
CA THR A 806 45.69 2.56 20.49
C THR A 806 45.01 1.75 21.60
N TRP A 807 45.47 0.53 21.79
CA TRP A 807 45.21 -0.21 23.02
C TRP A 807 46.37 -0.02 23.98
N SER A 808 46.15 0.69 25.09
CA SER A 808 47.21 1.00 26.05
C SER A 808 47.78 -0.25 26.73
N LYS A 809 49.10 -0.25 26.99
CA LYS A 809 49.71 -1.21 27.94
C LYS A 809 49.19 -0.98 29.36
N LYS A 810 49.18 -2.04 30.16
CA LYS A 810 48.76 -1.95 31.56
C LYS A 810 49.80 -1.22 32.38
N GLU A 811 49.42 -0.08 32.95
CA GLU A 811 50.31 0.70 33.80
C GLU A 811 50.63 -0.04 35.11
N GLY A 812 51.92 -0.08 35.44
CA GLY A 812 52.46 -0.57 36.69
C GLY A 812 52.85 0.56 37.64
N ALA A 813 53.47 0.20 38.76
CA ALA A 813 54.06 1.19 39.66
C ALA A 813 55.25 1.87 38.94
N PRO A 814 55.27 3.21 38.78
CA PRO A 814 56.38 3.91 38.16
C PRO A 814 57.69 3.63 38.90
N SER A 815 58.74 3.26 38.16
CA SER A 815 60.07 3.05 38.72
C SER A 815 60.96 4.26 38.43
N PHE A 816 61.56 4.85 39.46
CA PHE A 816 62.40 6.06 39.35
C PHE A 816 61.77 7.24 38.59
N GLY A 817 60.43 7.36 38.63
CA GLY A 817 59.68 8.39 37.91
C GLY A 817 59.44 8.10 36.43
N ASN A 818 59.85 6.94 35.92
CA ASN A 818 59.63 6.51 34.55
C ASN A 818 58.38 5.64 34.41
N ARG A 819 57.72 5.74 33.25
CA ARG A 819 56.63 4.83 32.86
C ARG A 819 57.10 3.39 32.95
N THR A 820 56.30 2.54 33.58
CA THR A 820 56.61 1.13 33.79
C THR A 820 55.34 0.34 33.53
N THR A 821 55.37 -0.57 32.57
CA THR A 821 54.19 -1.37 32.22
C THR A 821 54.30 -2.81 32.72
N VAL A 822 53.15 -3.45 32.89
CA VAL A 822 53.03 -4.84 33.35
C VAL A 822 52.45 -5.67 32.21
N VAL A 823 53.02 -6.86 31.98
CA VAL A 823 52.56 -7.77 30.94
C VAL A 823 51.13 -8.26 31.23
N ASP A 824 50.30 -8.26 30.19
CA ASP A 824 48.95 -8.82 30.17
C ASP A 824 48.56 -9.27 28.75
N GLY A 825 47.41 -9.95 28.63
CA GLY A 825 46.98 -10.58 27.38
C GLY A 825 47.72 -11.90 27.06
N PRO A 826 47.74 -12.33 25.79
CA PRO A 826 47.22 -11.63 24.61
C PRO A 826 45.69 -11.63 24.59
N PHE A 827 45.09 -10.60 23.98
CA PHE A 827 43.64 -10.45 23.87
C PHE A 827 43.16 -10.89 22.50
N ASN A 828 42.13 -11.75 22.46
CA ASN A 828 41.50 -12.29 21.24
C ASN A 828 42.48 -12.91 20.22
N ALA A 829 43.62 -13.41 20.68
CA ALA A 829 44.62 -14.02 19.82
C ALA A 829 44.21 -15.44 19.40
N SER A 830 43.97 -15.61 18.10
CA SER A 830 43.52 -16.88 17.54
C SER A 830 44.56 -18.00 17.74
N GLY A 831 44.11 -19.18 18.18
CA GLY A 831 44.98 -20.35 18.36
C GLY A 831 45.79 -20.40 19.66
N HIS A 832 45.58 -19.46 20.59
CA HIS A 832 46.27 -19.39 21.87
C HIS A 832 45.34 -19.72 23.06
N SER A 833 45.57 -20.85 23.73
CA SER A 833 44.71 -21.30 24.84
C SER A 833 44.75 -20.42 26.09
N SER A 834 45.78 -19.57 26.24
CA SER A 834 45.90 -18.61 27.35
C SER A 834 45.47 -17.20 26.95
N SER A 835 44.88 -17.03 25.76
CA SER A 835 44.39 -15.72 25.33
C SER A 835 43.11 -15.36 26.08
N GLU A 836 43.03 -14.11 26.52
CA GLU A 836 41.84 -13.55 27.17
C GLU A 836 40.85 -13.08 26.10
N ILE A 837 39.59 -13.51 26.21
CA ILE A 837 38.51 -13.09 25.29
C ILE A 837 37.90 -11.83 25.87
N THR A 838 37.83 -10.77 25.05
CA THR A 838 37.19 -9.51 25.45
C THR A 838 35.75 -9.46 24.99
N SER A 839 34.94 -8.64 25.66
CA SER A 839 33.54 -8.39 25.29
C SER A 839 33.29 -6.88 25.22
N LEU A 840 34.08 -6.16 24.41
CA LEU A 840 33.84 -4.75 24.13
C LEU A 840 32.48 -4.58 23.47
N GLY A 841 31.77 -3.53 23.82
CA GLY A 841 30.43 -3.24 23.29
C GLY A 841 30.21 -1.78 22.99
N LEU A 842 29.11 -1.47 22.31
CA LEU A 842 28.59 -0.10 22.25
C LEU A 842 27.44 0.03 23.24
N LYS A 843 27.42 1.16 23.94
CA LYS A 843 26.29 1.66 24.73
C LYS A 843 25.55 2.69 23.91
N ILE A 844 24.23 2.75 24.03
CA ILE A 844 23.36 3.70 23.34
C ILE A 844 22.60 4.57 24.35
N SER A 845 22.44 5.84 24.02
CA SER A 845 21.58 6.77 24.76
C SER A 845 20.95 7.79 23.81
N GLY A 846 19.76 8.29 24.13
CA GLY A 846 19.02 9.24 23.30
C GLY A 846 17.96 9.99 24.10
N ALA A 847 17.37 11.03 23.50
CA ALA A 847 16.22 11.73 24.07
C ALA A 847 14.96 10.86 23.99
N ASP A 848 14.75 10.22 22.84
CA ASP A 848 13.72 9.21 22.64
C ASP A 848 14.18 7.85 23.21
N PRO A 849 13.26 6.93 23.54
CA PRO A 849 13.63 5.59 23.96
C PRO A 849 14.49 4.88 22.90
N VAL A 850 15.59 4.27 23.34
CA VAL A 850 16.57 3.57 22.49
C VAL A 850 16.86 2.16 23.01
N THR A 851 17.12 1.24 22.09
CA THR A 851 17.57 -0.13 22.41
C THR A 851 18.30 -0.75 21.22
N PHE A 852 19.25 -1.63 21.49
CA PHE A 852 19.91 -2.44 20.46
C PHE A 852 19.11 -3.68 20.03
N ILE A 853 18.21 -4.17 20.89
CA ILE A 853 17.50 -5.41 20.66
C ILE A 853 16.00 -5.09 20.62
N LYS A 854 15.36 -5.42 19.50
CA LYS A 854 13.92 -5.30 19.34
C LYS A 854 13.19 -5.99 20.50
N ASP A 855 12.18 -5.33 21.04
CA ASP A 855 11.33 -5.81 22.15
C ASP A 855 12.06 -6.12 23.47
N GLN A 856 13.33 -5.73 23.62
CA GLN A 856 14.10 -5.87 24.85
C GLN A 856 14.72 -4.52 25.21
N GLN A 857 14.84 -4.23 26.50
CA GLN A 857 15.58 -3.04 26.94
C GLN A 857 17.07 -3.38 27.04
N SER A 858 17.81 -3.20 25.95
CA SER A 858 19.26 -3.41 25.91
C SER A 858 19.98 -2.13 25.49
N ALA A 859 20.51 -1.43 26.49
CA ALA A 859 21.27 -0.19 26.27
C ALA A 859 22.75 -0.45 25.93
N GLU A 860 23.20 -1.71 25.92
CA GLU A 860 24.56 -2.13 25.57
C GLU A 860 24.49 -3.44 24.78
N VAL A 861 25.35 -3.58 23.75
CA VAL A 861 25.52 -4.83 23.00
C VAL A 861 26.99 -4.99 22.62
N GLU A 862 27.47 -6.24 22.59
CA GLU A 862 28.84 -6.57 22.19
C GLU A 862 29.09 -6.20 20.71
N LEU A 863 30.30 -5.76 20.40
CA LEU A 863 30.74 -5.48 19.03
C LEU A 863 30.75 -6.76 18.18
N LEU A 864 30.56 -6.61 16.86
CA LEU A 864 30.57 -7.75 15.93
C LEU A 864 31.94 -8.42 15.81
N SER A 865 33.02 -7.70 16.14
CA SER A 865 34.40 -8.19 16.14
C SER A 865 35.21 -7.57 17.28
N GLN A 866 36.10 -8.36 17.87
CA GLN A 866 37.00 -7.93 18.96
C GLN A 866 38.45 -7.89 18.44
N PRO A 867 39.28 -6.91 18.83
CA PRO A 867 40.62 -6.75 18.27
C PRO A 867 41.64 -7.75 18.83
N ASP A 868 42.54 -8.29 17.99
CA ASP A 868 43.72 -9.08 18.41
C ASP A 868 44.84 -8.12 18.86
N VAL A 869 45.08 -8.08 20.17
CA VAL A 869 46.04 -7.17 20.81
C VAL A 869 47.06 -7.94 21.61
N ARG A 870 48.34 -7.60 21.41
CA ARG A 870 49.47 -8.33 22.01
C ARG A 870 50.43 -7.40 22.74
N TYR A 871 50.92 -7.83 23.90
CA TYR A 871 52.00 -7.13 24.58
C TYR A 871 53.33 -7.49 23.92
N GLY A 872 53.90 -6.57 23.13
CA GLY A 872 55.14 -6.77 22.37
C GLY A 872 56.40 -6.25 23.06
N ARG A 873 57.56 -6.83 22.70
CA ARG A 873 58.89 -6.31 23.01
C ARG A 873 59.91 -6.66 21.92
N MET A 874 60.91 -5.81 21.74
CA MET A 874 62.09 -6.12 20.93
C MET A 874 63.23 -6.61 21.83
N VAL A 875 64.06 -7.55 21.37
CA VAL A 875 65.14 -8.17 22.15
C VAL A 875 66.40 -8.22 21.31
N LEU A 876 67.54 -7.88 21.90
CA LEU A 876 68.86 -8.03 21.29
C LEU A 876 69.68 -9.07 22.07
N ASP A 877 70.34 -9.99 21.35
CA ASP A 877 71.21 -10.97 21.99
C ASP A 877 72.59 -10.35 22.29
N ASN A 878 73.19 -10.74 23.42
CA ASN A 878 74.59 -10.40 23.74
C ASN A 878 75.54 -11.16 22.80
N VAL A 879 76.56 -10.49 22.28
CA VAL A 879 77.49 -11.08 21.30
C VAL A 879 78.95 -10.80 21.61
N GLY A 880 79.84 -11.69 21.16
CA GLY A 880 81.28 -11.57 21.38
C GLY A 880 82.09 -11.99 20.17
N VAL A 881 83.16 -11.24 19.88
CA VAL A 881 83.99 -11.45 18.68
C VAL A 881 85.46 -11.14 18.96
N ALA A 882 86.36 -11.65 18.11
CA ALA A 882 87.77 -11.33 18.18
C ALA A 882 88.03 -9.83 17.93
N SER A 883 89.17 -9.33 18.42
CA SER A 883 89.55 -7.92 18.31
C SER A 883 89.53 -7.44 16.86
N GLY A 884 88.89 -6.29 16.62
CA GLY A 884 88.84 -5.66 15.30
C GLY A 884 87.92 -6.26 14.26
N LEU A 885 87.08 -7.22 14.64
CA LEU A 885 86.04 -7.75 13.77
C LEU A 885 84.69 -7.19 14.18
N SER A 886 83.87 -6.83 13.19
CA SER A 886 82.46 -6.53 13.40
C SER A 886 81.67 -7.81 13.63
N VAL A 887 80.54 -7.71 14.34
CA VAL A 887 79.69 -8.86 14.66
C VAL A 887 78.22 -8.51 14.45
N SER A 888 77.48 -9.42 13.82
CA SER A 888 76.02 -9.29 13.71
C SER A 888 75.38 -9.53 15.09
N VAL A 889 74.46 -8.65 15.47
CA VAL A 889 73.67 -8.72 16.70
C VAL A 889 72.31 -9.32 16.33
N PRO A 890 71.98 -10.55 16.78
CA PRO A 890 70.65 -11.10 16.59
C PRO A 890 69.59 -10.25 17.31
N LEU A 891 68.52 -9.92 16.57
CA LEU A 891 67.36 -9.17 17.02
C LEU A 891 66.12 -10.06 16.89
N ARG A 892 65.33 -10.14 17.96
CA ARG A 892 64.01 -10.81 17.96
C ARG A 892 62.91 -9.84 18.36
N VAL A 893 61.73 -9.99 17.77
CA VAL A 893 60.48 -9.41 18.29
C VAL A 893 59.68 -10.53 18.95
N GLU A 894 59.28 -10.31 20.19
CA GLU A 894 58.57 -11.28 21.03
C GLU A 894 57.27 -10.67 21.55
N TYR A 895 56.28 -11.51 21.87
CA TYR A 895 55.08 -11.09 22.58
C TYR A 895 54.75 -12.04 23.73
N TRP A 896 54.00 -11.55 24.72
CA TRP A 896 53.53 -12.35 25.84
C TRP A 896 52.37 -13.25 25.44
N ASP A 897 52.49 -14.57 25.63
CA ASP A 897 51.47 -15.56 25.26
C ASP A 897 50.48 -15.92 26.39
N GLY A 898 50.48 -15.13 27.48
CA GLY A 898 49.75 -15.40 28.72
C GLY A 898 50.63 -16.03 29.81
N GLN A 899 51.75 -16.67 29.45
CA GLN A 899 52.63 -17.36 30.40
C GLN A 899 54.11 -16.98 30.26
N ARG A 900 54.57 -16.68 29.05
CA ARG A 900 55.95 -16.30 28.75
C ARG A 900 56.02 -15.48 27.46
N PHE A 901 57.17 -14.86 27.24
CA PHE A 901 57.47 -14.28 25.94
C PHE A 901 57.84 -15.35 24.92
N ILE A 902 57.22 -15.28 23.74
CA ILE A 902 57.50 -16.14 22.58
C ILE A 902 57.80 -15.30 21.35
N LEU A 903 58.52 -15.87 20.39
CA LEU A 903 58.85 -15.22 19.13
C LEU A 903 57.58 -14.87 18.35
N SER A 904 57.49 -13.61 17.89
CA SER A 904 56.40 -13.13 17.02
C SER A 904 56.64 -13.59 15.58
N LYS A 905 56.41 -14.89 15.32
CA LYS A 905 56.73 -15.55 14.05
C LYS A 905 56.02 -14.97 12.84
N ASP A 906 54.95 -14.23 13.05
CA ASP A 906 54.14 -13.66 12.00
C ASP A 906 54.37 -12.14 11.86
N ASP A 907 55.35 -11.57 12.58
CA ASP A 907 55.76 -10.17 12.44
C ASP A 907 56.85 -10.02 11.36
N ASP A 908 56.46 -9.37 10.27
CA ASP A 908 57.30 -8.92 9.15
C ASP A 908 57.27 -7.38 9.00
N ALA A 909 56.69 -6.67 9.99
CA ALA A 909 56.47 -5.22 9.96
C ALA A 909 57.53 -4.44 10.72
N ALA A 910 58.00 -4.98 11.84
CA ALA A 910 58.98 -4.30 12.67
C ALA A 910 60.28 -4.02 11.92
N VAL A 911 60.85 -2.84 12.12
CA VAL A 911 62.09 -2.39 11.47
C VAL A 911 63.13 -1.92 12.47
N PHE A 912 64.37 -1.76 12.03
CA PHE A 912 65.42 -1.17 12.86
C PHE A 912 66.41 -0.35 12.02
N ASN A 913 67.07 0.58 12.69
CA ASN A 913 68.22 1.29 12.19
C ASN A 913 69.26 1.39 13.30
N GLY A 914 70.37 0.65 13.16
CA GLY A 914 71.46 0.63 14.12
C GLY A 914 72.09 2.02 14.34
N SER A 915 71.95 2.95 13.39
CA SER A 915 72.42 4.33 13.56
C SER A 915 71.67 5.08 14.66
N TYR A 916 70.47 4.62 15.04
CA TYR A 916 69.72 5.10 16.19
C TYR A 916 70.05 4.24 17.40
N HIS A 917 71.19 4.49 18.05
CA HIS A 917 71.59 3.77 19.24
C HIS A 917 72.13 4.68 20.36
N TYR A 918 72.03 4.19 21.59
CA TYR A 918 72.83 4.62 22.72
C TYR A 918 73.96 3.63 22.95
N LYS A 919 75.06 4.10 23.52
CA LYS A 919 76.11 3.22 24.01
C LYS A 919 76.59 3.62 25.39
N GLN A 920 77.06 2.62 26.12
CA GLN A 920 77.78 2.77 27.37
C GLN A 920 79.04 1.92 27.29
N THR A 921 80.21 2.55 27.40
CA THR A 921 81.48 1.84 27.54
C THR A 921 81.54 1.20 28.93
N ILE A 922 81.55 -0.12 28.99
CA ILE A 922 81.77 -0.89 30.23
C ILE A 922 83.26 -1.14 30.43
N TRP A 923 84.01 -1.38 29.35
CA TRP A 923 85.46 -1.57 29.38
C TRP A 923 86.13 -1.06 28.10
N PRO A 924 87.32 -0.38 28.16
CA PRO A 924 88.03 0.10 29.35
C PRO A 924 87.22 1.12 30.17
N GLU A 925 87.65 1.48 31.39
CA GLU A 925 86.89 2.34 32.34
C GLU A 925 86.18 3.54 31.66
N SER A 926 84.99 3.89 32.18
CA SER A 926 83.96 4.77 31.58
C SER A 926 84.41 6.18 31.14
N ASP A 927 85.60 6.60 31.55
CA ASP A 927 86.28 7.86 31.25
C ASP A 927 87.10 7.82 29.95
N LYS A 928 87.17 6.66 29.27
CA LYS A 928 87.63 6.54 27.89
C LYS A 928 86.45 6.29 26.95
N GLU A 929 86.15 7.25 26.07
CA GLU A 929 85.15 7.06 25.02
C GLU A 929 85.66 6.08 23.96
N SER A 930 84.80 5.11 23.60
CA SER A 930 85.01 4.21 22.45
C SER A 930 84.17 4.72 21.28
N ALA A 931 84.76 4.78 20.09
CA ALA A 931 84.04 5.09 18.85
C ALA A 931 83.26 3.88 18.28
N ALA A 932 83.18 2.76 19.01
CA ALA A 932 82.35 1.63 18.62
C ALA A 932 80.90 2.06 18.44
N LYS A 933 80.22 1.47 17.46
CA LYS A 933 78.88 1.89 17.04
C LYS A 933 78.06 0.71 16.54
N LEU A 934 76.75 0.88 16.64
CA LEU A 934 75.78 0.00 16.00
C LEU A 934 75.46 0.56 14.60
N MET A 935 75.37 -0.32 13.61
CA MET A 935 75.10 0.03 12.21
C MET A 935 74.14 -0.95 11.56
N GLY A 936 73.69 -0.60 10.36
CA GLY A 936 72.80 -1.43 9.54
C GLY A 936 71.33 -1.02 9.66
N THR A 937 70.58 -1.25 8.59
CA THR A 937 69.15 -0.95 8.49
C THR A 937 68.45 -2.16 7.93
N GLY A 938 67.35 -2.58 8.54
CA GLY A 938 66.67 -3.78 8.12
C GLY A 938 65.27 -3.90 8.70
N GLY A 939 64.55 -4.90 8.19
CA GLY A 939 63.29 -5.36 8.73
C GLY A 939 63.46 -6.68 9.46
N ILE A 940 62.47 -6.98 10.28
CA ILE A 940 62.27 -8.30 10.86
C ILE A 940 61.59 -9.20 9.85
N LYS A 941 61.98 -10.48 9.82
CA LYS A 941 61.30 -11.52 9.06
C LYS A 941 60.99 -12.70 9.96
N SER A 942 59.72 -13.03 10.07
CA SER A 942 59.18 -14.02 10.99
C SER A 942 59.64 -13.81 12.43
N GLY A 943 59.61 -12.56 12.87
CA GLY A 943 60.04 -12.16 14.22
C GLY A 943 61.56 -12.11 14.45
N LEU A 944 62.40 -12.43 13.46
CA LEU A 944 63.87 -12.50 13.61
C LEU A 944 64.62 -11.63 12.57
N ASN A 945 65.74 -11.03 12.98
CA ASN A 945 66.85 -10.64 12.12
C ASN A 945 68.17 -11.08 12.77
N SER A 946 69.09 -11.68 12.02
CA SER A 946 70.37 -12.14 12.59
C SER A 946 71.60 -11.72 11.78
N ILE A 947 71.41 -10.85 10.79
CA ILE A 947 72.43 -10.56 9.78
C ILE A 947 72.72 -9.06 9.73
N ASP A 948 71.69 -8.21 9.66
CA ASP A 948 71.85 -6.84 9.15
C ASP A 948 72.16 -5.82 10.25
N LEU A 949 71.86 -6.12 11.53
CA LEU A 949 72.27 -5.28 12.65
C LEU A 949 73.70 -5.63 13.06
N ILE A 950 74.65 -4.70 12.90
CA ILE A 950 76.08 -4.98 13.07
C ILE A 950 76.70 -4.04 14.10
N ALA A 951 77.40 -4.59 15.08
CA ALA A 951 78.26 -3.83 15.98
C ALA A 951 79.69 -3.76 15.41
N GLU A 952 80.19 -2.54 15.22
CA GLU A 952 81.53 -2.25 14.71
C GLU A 952 82.43 -1.71 15.84
N PRO A 953 83.65 -2.24 16.02
CA PRO A 953 84.58 -1.77 17.06
C PRO A 953 85.24 -0.43 16.69
N ASP A 954 85.74 0.29 17.69
CA ASP A 954 86.50 1.55 17.50
C ASP A 954 87.85 1.32 16.80
N ASN A 955 88.65 0.38 17.34
CA ASN A 955 90.00 0.09 16.86
C ASN A 955 90.31 -1.41 16.90
N SER A 956 90.96 -1.90 15.83
CA SER A 956 91.33 -3.30 15.62
C SER A 956 92.22 -3.97 16.71
N GLN A 957 92.71 -3.22 17.69
CA GLN A 957 93.79 -3.64 18.60
C GLN A 957 93.39 -3.71 20.09
N LEU A 958 92.18 -3.29 20.50
CA LEU A 958 91.79 -3.18 21.91
C LEU A 958 90.62 -4.11 22.28
N ARG A 959 90.69 -4.69 23.48
CA ARG A 959 89.52 -5.33 24.12
C ARG A 959 88.61 -4.24 24.64
N GLU A 960 87.38 -4.22 24.16
CA GLU A 960 86.34 -3.30 24.59
C GLU A 960 85.02 -4.04 24.83
N GLN A 961 84.27 -3.59 25.83
CA GLN A 961 82.94 -4.10 26.13
C GLN A 961 81.98 -2.93 26.16
N ILE A 962 81.02 -2.94 25.25
CA ILE A 962 80.08 -1.85 25.03
C ILE A 962 78.66 -2.40 25.18
N ARG A 963 77.85 -1.71 25.98
CA ARG A 963 76.40 -1.95 25.96
C ARG A 963 75.78 -0.99 24.96
N PHE A 964 75.09 -1.53 23.96
CA PHE A 964 74.29 -0.76 23.02
C PHE A 964 72.82 -0.86 23.39
N TRP A 965 72.07 0.23 23.24
CA TRP A 965 70.61 0.22 23.20
C TRP A 965 70.16 0.67 21.83
N LEU A 966 69.25 -0.03 21.19
CA LEU A 966 68.65 0.38 19.92
C LEU A 966 67.46 1.30 20.23
N CYS A 967 67.54 2.58 19.84
CA CYS A 967 66.53 3.58 20.17
C CYS A 967 65.21 3.30 19.43
N LEU A 968 64.14 3.02 20.16
CA LEU A 968 62.80 2.80 19.58
C LEU A 968 61.86 3.98 19.82
N SER A 969 62.19 4.92 20.70
CA SER A 969 61.35 6.07 21.00
C SER A 969 62.16 7.33 21.31
N GLU A 970 61.47 8.47 21.47
CA GLU A 970 62.09 9.72 21.92
C GLU A 970 62.32 9.78 23.44
N GLY A 971 61.78 8.83 24.21
CA GLY A 971 61.81 8.82 25.67
C GLY A 971 62.03 7.43 26.24
N SER A 972 63.09 7.26 27.03
CA SER A 972 63.43 5.98 27.64
C SER A 972 64.26 6.19 28.91
N PRO A 973 64.10 5.37 29.99
CA PRO A 973 64.80 5.55 31.26
C PRO A 973 66.32 5.71 31.14
N GLN A 974 66.96 5.00 30.21
CA GLN A 974 68.41 5.06 30.03
C GLN A 974 68.93 6.44 29.57
N LEU A 975 68.07 7.34 29.08
CA LEU A 975 68.44 8.72 28.73
C LEU A 975 68.94 9.54 29.93
N SER A 976 68.54 9.16 31.14
CA SER A 976 68.95 9.81 32.38
C SER A 976 70.29 9.29 32.93
N GLU A 977 70.86 8.25 32.30
CA GLU A 977 72.13 7.66 32.73
C GLU A 977 73.33 8.53 32.28
N LYS A 978 74.44 8.49 33.02
CA LYS A 978 75.65 9.24 32.64
C LYS A 978 76.29 8.59 31.42
N HIS A 979 76.83 9.42 30.51
CA HIS A 979 77.55 8.99 29.31
C HIS A 979 76.70 8.20 28.28
N THR A 980 75.38 8.32 28.34
CA THR A 980 74.47 7.83 27.30
C THR A 980 73.99 9.00 26.45
N HIS A 981 74.34 9.01 25.16
CA HIS A 981 73.90 10.03 24.20
C HIS A 981 73.26 9.35 22.98
N CYS A 982 72.15 9.91 22.49
CA CYS A 982 71.53 9.45 21.26
C CYS A 982 72.34 10.03 20.09
N GLU A 983 73.09 9.22 19.36
CA GLU A 983 73.83 9.73 18.19
C GLU A 983 72.87 10.29 17.12
N SER A 984 71.64 9.76 17.05
CA SER A 984 70.54 10.28 16.22
C SER A 984 69.18 9.76 16.74
N LYS A 985 68.18 10.64 16.83
CA LYS A 985 66.83 10.26 17.28
C LYS A 985 66.09 9.41 16.22
N PRO A 986 65.33 8.38 16.62
CA PRO A 986 64.46 7.66 15.71
C PRO A 986 63.36 8.58 15.15
N SER A 987 62.93 8.34 13.92
CA SER A 987 61.83 9.08 13.27
C SER A 987 61.07 8.20 12.29
N GLY A 988 59.83 8.59 11.97
CA GLY A 988 58.97 7.84 11.04
C GLY A 988 58.77 6.39 11.49
N LEU A 989 58.89 5.45 10.56
CA LEU A 989 58.73 4.01 10.78
C LEU A 989 59.68 3.40 11.84
N TYR A 990 60.76 4.09 12.24
CA TYR A 990 61.68 3.62 13.28
C TYR A 990 61.24 3.97 14.71
N LEU A 991 60.20 4.80 14.87
CA LEU A 991 59.55 5.05 16.16
C LEU A 991 58.59 3.89 16.47
N GLN A 992 59.02 2.99 17.35
CA GLN A 992 58.28 1.79 17.77
C GLN A 992 58.26 1.66 19.30
N PRO A 993 57.78 2.69 20.05
CA PRO A 993 57.74 2.68 21.52
C PRO A 993 56.96 1.49 22.10
N TRP A 994 56.00 0.95 21.35
CA TRP A 994 55.22 -0.24 21.74
C TRP A 994 56.10 -1.49 21.94
N LEU A 995 57.33 -1.51 21.45
CA LEU A 995 58.29 -2.62 21.63
C LEU A 995 59.31 -2.39 22.78
N GLN A 996 59.18 -1.31 23.56
CA GLN A 996 59.95 -1.12 24.79
C GLN A 996 59.47 -2.05 25.91
N PHE A 997 60.39 -2.40 26.83
CA PHE A 997 60.10 -3.29 27.95
C PHE A 997 60.94 -2.96 29.18
N ASN A 998 60.41 -3.24 30.37
CA ASN A 998 61.13 -3.03 31.62
C ASN A 998 62.21 -4.09 31.87
N TRP A 999 63.34 -3.95 31.18
CA TRP A 999 64.47 -4.90 31.23
C TRP A 999 65.16 -4.93 32.59
N ARG A 1000 65.41 -3.76 33.19
CA ARG A 1000 66.26 -3.61 34.38
C ARG A 1000 65.50 -3.19 35.65
N GLY A 1001 64.17 -3.16 35.62
CA GLY A 1001 63.37 -2.66 36.73
C GLY A 1001 63.40 -1.13 36.88
N LYS A 1002 63.77 -0.38 35.83
CA LYS A 1002 63.92 1.09 35.85
C LYS A 1002 62.84 1.84 35.06
N GLY A 1003 61.85 1.12 34.55
CA GLY A 1003 60.85 1.62 33.61
C GLY A 1003 60.99 0.94 32.26
N ASP A 1004 60.10 1.25 31.32
CA ASP A 1004 60.11 0.64 29.99
C ASP A 1004 61.27 1.20 29.17
N GLU A 1005 62.23 0.33 28.86
CA GLU A 1005 63.50 0.68 28.23
C GLU A 1005 63.58 0.15 26.80
N ASP A 1006 64.34 0.88 25.98
CA ASP A 1006 64.81 0.37 24.69
C ASP A 1006 65.59 -0.96 24.87
N PRO A 1007 65.55 -1.87 23.88
CA PRO A 1007 66.27 -3.12 23.94
C PRO A 1007 67.78 -2.89 23.94
N SER A 1008 68.51 -3.67 24.75
CA SER A 1008 69.96 -3.55 24.87
C SER A 1008 70.70 -4.85 24.58
N THR A 1009 71.93 -4.72 24.09
CA THR A 1009 72.89 -5.82 23.90
C THR A 1009 74.22 -5.45 24.53
N LEU A 1010 74.90 -6.44 25.10
CA LEU A 1010 76.29 -6.36 25.52
C LEU A 1010 77.19 -6.95 24.43
N VAL A 1011 78.01 -6.12 23.81
CA VAL A 1011 78.97 -6.51 22.78
C VAL A 1011 80.37 -6.54 23.38
N THR A 1012 81.06 -7.67 23.27
CA THR A 1012 82.46 -7.82 23.73
C THR A 1012 83.38 -8.04 22.54
N PHE A 1013 84.22 -7.06 22.25
CA PHE A 1013 85.28 -7.14 21.24
C PHE A 1013 86.59 -7.57 21.91
N GLY A 1014 87.36 -8.42 21.23
CA GLY A 1014 88.65 -8.90 21.78
C GLY A 1014 88.55 -10.17 22.62
N VAL A 1015 87.51 -10.99 22.43
CA VAL A 1015 87.42 -12.32 23.05
C VAL A 1015 88.47 -13.24 22.43
N TYR A 1016 89.42 -13.72 23.25
CA TYR A 1016 90.47 -14.63 22.78
C TYR A 1016 89.92 -16.06 22.70
N ARG A 1017 89.72 -16.59 21.50
CA ARG A 1017 89.54 -18.05 21.34
C ARG A 1017 90.88 -18.72 21.63
N GLY A 1018 90.97 -19.46 22.73
CA GLY A 1018 92.08 -20.36 22.99
C GLY A 1018 92.18 -21.45 21.90
N ASN A 1019 93.36 -22.03 21.74
CA ASN A 1019 93.56 -23.23 20.92
C ASN A 1019 92.64 -24.36 21.43
N ASP A 1020 91.97 -25.11 20.54
CA ASP A 1020 91.02 -26.20 20.85
C ASP A 1020 91.55 -27.29 21.80
N ARG A 1021 92.86 -27.29 22.11
CA ARG A 1021 93.52 -28.21 23.06
C ARG A 1021 93.69 -27.66 24.48
N VAL A 1022 93.25 -26.43 24.78
CA VAL A 1022 93.38 -25.80 26.10
C VAL A 1022 91.98 -25.46 26.64
N ILE A 1023 91.52 -26.25 27.61
CA ILE A 1023 90.16 -26.18 28.17
C ILE A 1023 89.97 -25.18 29.31
N PHE A 1024 91.05 -24.51 29.77
CA PHE A 1024 90.96 -23.34 30.65
C PHE A 1024 92.16 -22.42 30.47
N ARG A 1025 91.91 -21.14 30.18
CA ARG A 1025 92.85 -20.04 30.36
C ARG A 1025 92.06 -18.96 31.10
N GLY A 1026 92.42 -18.68 32.36
CA GLY A 1026 91.86 -17.53 33.08
C GLY A 1026 92.32 -16.26 32.37
N GLU A 1027 91.38 -15.42 31.96
CA GLU A 1027 91.70 -14.10 31.44
C GLU A 1027 92.17 -13.20 32.60
N SER A 1028 93.34 -12.59 32.45
CA SER A 1028 93.76 -11.50 33.35
C SER A 1028 92.82 -10.31 33.13
N ASN A 1029 92.21 -9.80 34.21
CA ASN A 1029 91.25 -8.68 34.27
C ASN A 1029 89.78 -8.96 33.87
N ILE A 1030 89.20 -10.07 34.35
CA ILE A 1030 87.73 -10.15 34.50
C ILE A 1030 87.35 -9.34 35.75
N ILE A 1031 86.75 -8.16 35.54
CA ILE A 1031 86.02 -7.45 36.60
C ILE A 1031 84.52 -7.77 36.41
N GLY A 1032 83.93 -8.42 37.42
CA GLY A 1032 82.51 -8.29 37.77
C GLY A 1032 81.46 -8.90 36.83
N THR A 1033 81.33 -10.23 36.85
CA THR A 1033 80.03 -10.88 36.63
C THR A 1033 79.45 -11.24 38.00
N SER A 1034 78.53 -10.42 38.52
CA SER A 1034 77.58 -10.82 39.57
C SER A 1034 76.42 -9.81 39.68
N ASN A 1035 75.22 -10.33 39.47
CA ASN A 1035 73.86 -9.76 39.59
C ASN A 1035 73.38 -8.84 38.47
#